data_AF-A0A3P0XAU9-F1
#
_entry.id   AF-A0A3P0XAU9-F1
#
_cell.length_a   1.000
_cell.length_b   1.000
_cell.length_c   1.000
_cell.angle_alpha   90.00
_cell.angle_beta   90.00
_cell.angle_gamma   90.00
#
_symmetry.space_group_name_H-M   'P 1'
#
loop_
_entity.id
_entity.type
_entity.pdbx_description
1 polymer ?
#
loop_
_entity_poly.entity_id
_entity_poly.type
_entity_poly.pdbx_seq_one_letter_code
_entity_poly.pdbx_strand_id
1 'polypeptide(L)'
;MDFFDRIVPADSRDSVRSDCIAILRKAVPSTEPIGSETGLVIGYVQSGKTMSFEAVTALARDNAYQVVIVVAGTSNPLLNQSTDRLRRDLGLDDASRSRRWLQLTNPDDSDANRQKIRNVLEEWKEGDIPAFSRKTVLITVLKHHQRLASLTTLLRKVGTDGVPTLIIDDEADQASLNTNVSKASESSTYASLMQLKAALPNHTYLQYTATPQAPLLISLIDALSPTFVRVINPGAAYVGGKDFFDDEKHYVRLIPPQDIPSRDNPLNGPPESLLDALRIFLLGVAAGLETNGGTGNRSMLVHPSQLTVQHQEFFIWVKNAFERWKRVLGLADSDPERRELIEEFRAVYDDLKATAGDALGSFDTIQGHLKRAMRQTQYEQVNASGGATPRIDWGQSYGWILVGGQAMDRGFTVEGLTVTYMPRGKGVGNADTVQQRARFFGYKRSYIGFCRVYLGQATIDAFDAYVEHEEDIRQQLKKFQEQGRDLGQWKRAFILDRDLRPCRQSVLALPYMRGELADKWFAPEVVLAVETVLQENRQIVDAFISKLGTFSDMEGDPRRTAVQRHRVSPAFSLKQVLEDLLTLYRVVNSIDSQEFTGMLLQIDKALEENPEELCRVVLMSPGERRTRGVNEEGEVTNLYQGAYPVNPPAVRGSIYRGDQSVCFPDIVTVQIHQLDLFQENDGIRLRVASDVRVLATWIPARLAKGWLVQAGG
;
A
#
# COMPACT_ATOMS: atom_id res chain seq x y z
N MET A 1 -0.03 22.29 -22.42
CA MET A 1 1.23 22.93 -21.94
C MET A 1 1.00 23.85 -20.75
N ASP A 2 0.16 24.87 -20.88
CA ASP A 2 -0.19 25.87 -19.84
C ASP A 2 -0.49 25.32 -18.42
N PHE A 3 -1.21 24.20 -18.29
CA PHE A 3 -1.48 23.58 -16.98
C PHE A 3 -0.19 23.25 -16.21
N PHE A 4 0.80 22.66 -16.88
CA PHE A 4 2.07 22.26 -16.28
C PHE A 4 2.88 23.47 -15.80
N ASP A 5 2.79 24.59 -16.53
CA ASP A 5 3.55 25.79 -16.19
C ASP A 5 2.96 26.54 -14.99
N ARG A 6 1.64 26.46 -14.80
CA ARG A 6 0.91 27.16 -13.74
C ARG A 6 0.76 26.38 -12.44
N ILE A 7 0.46 25.07 -12.53
CA ILE A 7 0.05 24.26 -11.38
C ILE A 7 1.17 23.35 -10.88
N VAL A 8 1.98 22.82 -11.79
CA VAL A 8 3.02 21.86 -11.42
C VAL A 8 4.30 22.62 -11.01
N PRO A 9 4.85 22.35 -9.81
CA PRO A 9 6.12 22.92 -9.38
C PRO A 9 7.21 22.71 -10.43
N ALA A 10 8.06 23.72 -10.65
CA ALA A 10 9.08 23.70 -11.70
C ALA A 10 9.96 22.43 -11.63
N ASP A 11 10.42 22.07 -10.44
CA ASP A 11 11.32 20.93 -10.20
C ASP A 11 10.67 19.57 -10.49
N SER A 12 9.34 19.48 -10.45
CA SER A 12 8.60 18.23 -10.68
C SER A 12 7.95 18.18 -12.08
N ARG A 13 8.06 19.25 -12.87
CA ARG A 13 7.26 19.45 -14.08
C ARG A 13 7.49 18.37 -15.13
N ASP A 14 8.74 18.03 -15.40
CA ASP A 14 9.10 17.03 -16.41
C ASP A 14 8.70 15.61 -15.99
N SER A 15 8.90 15.26 -14.71
CA SER A 15 8.49 13.96 -14.18
C SER A 15 6.99 13.77 -14.25
N VAL A 16 6.21 14.74 -13.74
CA VAL A 16 4.74 14.68 -13.77
C VAL A 16 4.23 14.65 -15.21
N ARG A 17 4.81 15.46 -16.11
CA ARG A 17 4.46 15.45 -17.53
C ARG A 17 4.73 14.08 -18.17
N SER A 18 5.90 13.50 -17.94
CA SER A 18 6.25 12.18 -18.45
C SER A 18 5.30 11.10 -17.93
N ASP A 19 4.98 11.12 -16.64
CA ASP A 19 4.02 10.20 -16.02
C ASP A 19 2.64 10.31 -16.67
N CYS A 20 2.13 11.53 -16.83
CA CYS A 20 0.80 11.76 -17.39
C CYS A 20 0.72 11.38 -18.88
N ILE A 21 1.79 11.63 -19.66
CA ILE A 21 1.88 11.17 -21.05
C ILE A 21 1.91 9.64 -21.10
N ALA A 22 2.66 8.97 -20.22
CA ALA A 22 2.72 7.52 -20.17
C ALA A 22 1.35 6.90 -19.85
N ILE A 23 0.57 7.51 -18.95
CA ILE A 23 -0.81 7.11 -18.64
C ILE A 23 -1.69 7.24 -19.89
N LEU A 24 -1.71 8.41 -20.53
CA LEU A 24 -2.58 8.65 -21.67
C LEU A 24 -2.21 7.81 -22.90
N ARG A 25 -0.93 7.45 -23.07
CA ARG A 25 -0.48 6.54 -24.14
C ARG A 25 -1.08 5.12 -24.04
N LYS A 26 -1.46 4.71 -22.84
CA LYS A 26 -2.13 3.43 -22.61
C LYS A 26 -3.66 3.54 -22.67
N ALA A 27 -4.20 4.74 -22.75
CA ALA A 27 -5.64 4.97 -22.89
C ALA A 27 -6.13 4.62 -24.30
N VAL A 28 -7.42 4.35 -24.43
CA VAL A 28 -8.10 4.16 -25.73
C VAL A 28 -7.95 5.45 -26.55
N PRO A 29 -7.34 5.41 -27.75
CA PRO A 29 -7.16 6.60 -28.58
C PRO A 29 -8.49 7.29 -28.89
N SER A 30 -8.47 8.63 -28.95
CA SER A 30 -9.67 9.42 -29.28
C SER A 30 -10.18 9.20 -30.71
N THR A 31 -9.38 8.59 -31.57
CA THR A 31 -9.71 8.27 -32.96
C THR A 31 -10.47 6.95 -33.10
N GLU A 32 -10.44 6.08 -32.09
CA GLU A 32 -11.16 4.81 -32.12
C GLU A 32 -12.65 5.06 -31.80
N PRO A 33 -13.60 4.47 -32.55
CA PRO A 33 -15.02 4.69 -32.31
C PRO A 33 -15.54 3.90 -31.11
N ILE A 34 -14.91 2.76 -30.79
CA ILE A 34 -15.28 1.83 -29.72
C ILE A 34 -13.98 1.28 -29.10
N GLY A 35 -13.93 1.23 -27.78
CA GLY A 35 -12.82 0.66 -27.04
C GLY A 35 -12.99 0.89 -25.54
N SER A 36 -12.50 -0.04 -24.74
CA SER A 36 -12.50 0.08 -23.29
C SER A 36 -11.14 -0.29 -22.74
N GLU A 37 -10.60 0.54 -21.85
CA GLU A 37 -9.37 0.24 -21.15
C GLU A 37 -9.48 0.56 -19.66
N THR A 38 -8.85 -0.25 -18.80
CA THR A 38 -8.81 -0.04 -17.35
C THR A 38 -7.36 0.04 -16.86
N GLY A 39 -6.96 1.19 -16.32
CA GLY A 39 -5.60 1.42 -15.82
C GLY A 39 -5.57 1.71 -14.33
N LEU A 40 -4.53 1.26 -13.64
CA LEU A 40 -4.27 1.54 -12.23
C LEU A 40 -3.13 2.54 -12.07
N VAL A 41 -3.39 3.67 -11.40
CA VAL A 41 -2.39 4.71 -11.09
C VAL A 41 -2.16 4.76 -9.58
N ILE A 42 -0.93 4.46 -9.17
CA ILE A 42 -0.55 4.27 -7.77
C ILE A 42 0.45 5.32 -7.35
N GLY A 43 0.13 6.06 -6.29
CA GLY A 43 1.05 7.01 -5.66
C GLY A 43 0.90 7.00 -4.15
N TYR A 44 1.95 7.34 -3.41
CA TYR A 44 1.92 7.40 -1.95
C TYR A 44 0.77 8.26 -1.40
N VAL A 45 0.42 8.08 -0.14
CA VAL A 45 -0.58 8.92 0.55
C VAL A 45 -0.19 10.39 0.43
N GLN A 46 -1.10 11.24 -0.05
CA GLN A 46 -0.85 12.68 -0.22
C GLN A 46 0.36 13.03 -1.12
N SER A 47 0.74 12.15 -2.06
CA SER A 47 1.85 12.38 -3.02
C SER A 47 1.52 13.33 -4.17
N GLY A 48 0.27 13.76 -4.33
CA GLY A 48 -0.15 14.55 -5.49
C GLY A 48 -0.88 13.77 -6.58
N LYS A 49 -1.46 12.60 -6.27
CA LYS A 49 -2.38 11.86 -7.17
C LYS A 49 -3.43 12.74 -7.85
N THR A 50 -4.02 13.67 -7.09
CA THR A 50 -4.98 14.64 -7.61
C THR A 50 -4.39 15.55 -8.70
N MET A 51 -3.16 16.06 -8.49
CA MET A 51 -2.45 16.83 -9.51
C MET A 51 -2.19 15.99 -10.76
N SER A 52 -1.85 14.70 -10.59
CA SER A 52 -1.67 13.78 -11.72
C SER A 52 -2.95 13.62 -12.53
N PHE A 53 -4.11 13.37 -11.91
CA PHE A 53 -5.34 13.22 -12.69
C PHE A 53 -5.84 14.54 -13.28
N GLU A 54 -5.56 15.70 -12.65
CA GLU A 54 -5.82 17.03 -13.21
C GLU A 54 -4.96 17.27 -14.46
N ALA A 55 -3.68 16.90 -14.41
CA ALA A 55 -2.76 16.96 -15.54
C ALA A 55 -3.20 16.01 -16.68
N VAL A 56 -3.59 14.78 -16.36
CA VAL A 56 -4.15 13.83 -17.33
C VAL A 56 -5.45 14.35 -17.93
N THR A 57 -6.32 14.98 -17.14
CA THR A 57 -7.57 15.62 -17.62
C THR A 57 -7.25 16.73 -18.64
N ALA A 58 -6.29 17.59 -18.34
CA ALA A 58 -5.84 18.63 -19.26
C ALA A 58 -5.24 18.04 -20.55
N LEU A 59 -4.40 17.00 -20.44
CA LEU A 59 -3.83 16.31 -21.60
C LEU A 59 -4.88 15.58 -22.44
N ALA A 60 -5.85 14.93 -21.81
CA ALA A 60 -6.94 14.24 -22.50
C ALA A 60 -7.74 15.22 -23.37
N ARG A 61 -8.08 16.39 -22.82
CA ARG A 61 -8.68 17.47 -23.62
C ARG A 61 -7.80 17.85 -24.82
N ASP A 62 -6.51 18.08 -24.56
CA ASP A 62 -5.57 18.48 -25.61
C ASP A 62 -5.39 17.36 -26.69
N ASN A 63 -5.81 16.13 -26.38
CA ASN A 63 -5.86 14.97 -27.29
C ASN A 63 -7.30 14.58 -27.65
N ALA A 64 -8.19 15.56 -27.79
CA ALA A 64 -9.55 15.41 -28.33
C ALA A 64 -10.50 14.47 -27.56
N TYR A 65 -10.25 14.22 -26.27
CA TYR A 65 -11.29 13.64 -25.41
C TYR A 65 -12.40 14.67 -25.19
N GLN A 66 -13.62 14.23 -25.45
CA GLN A 66 -14.81 15.10 -25.48
C GLN A 66 -15.50 15.13 -24.12
N VAL A 67 -15.37 14.06 -23.33
CA VAL A 67 -15.94 13.94 -22.00
C VAL A 67 -14.88 13.44 -21.01
N VAL A 68 -14.81 14.09 -19.85
CA VAL A 68 -14.06 13.62 -18.69
C VAL A 68 -15.00 13.52 -17.50
N ILE A 69 -15.07 12.34 -16.88
CA ILE A 69 -15.90 12.05 -15.71
C ILE A 69 -14.98 11.77 -14.53
N VAL A 70 -15.05 12.58 -13.49
CA VAL A 70 -14.33 12.36 -12.23
C VAL A 70 -15.34 11.85 -11.20
N VAL A 71 -15.20 10.56 -10.86
CA VAL A 71 -15.97 9.90 -9.82
C VAL A 71 -15.23 10.10 -8.50
N ALA A 72 -15.70 11.06 -7.69
CA ALA A 72 -14.98 11.54 -6.50
C ALA A 72 -15.83 11.47 -5.24
N GLY A 73 -15.23 10.96 -4.16
CA GLY A 73 -15.75 11.02 -2.80
C GLY A 73 -17.00 10.16 -2.54
N THR A 74 -17.20 9.79 -1.28
CA THR A 74 -18.43 9.12 -0.81
C THR A 74 -19.38 10.07 -0.06
N SER A 75 -18.98 11.33 0.10
CA SER A 75 -19.78 12.40 0.72
C SER A 75 -19.71 13.69 -0.09
N ASN A 76 -20.72 14.55 0.03
CA ASN A 76 -20.76 15.83 -0.68
C ASN A 76 -19.57 16.75 -0.36
N PRO A 77 -19.07 16.86 0.90
CA PRO A 77 -17.87 17.66 1.18
C PRO A 77 -16.64 17.22 0.40
N LEU A 78 -16.39 15.90 0.30
CA LEU A 78 -15.25 15.36 -0.47
C LEU A 78 -15.41 15.64 -1.97
N LEU A 79 -16.63 15.45 -2.51
CA LEU A 79 -16.92 15.80 -3.89
C LEU A 79 -16.70 17.29 -4.18
N ASN A 80 -17.18 18.17 -3.28
CA ASN A 80 -17.03 19.62 -3.43
C ASN A 80 -15.55 20.02 -3.40
N GLN A 81 -14.75 19.41 -2.52
CA GLN A 81 -13.31 19.64 -2.46
C GLN A 81 -12.63 19.31 -3.79
N SER A 82 -12.89 18.12 -4.37
CA SER A 82 -12.31 17.73 -5.66
C SER A 82 -12.84 18.61 -6.81
N THR A 83 -14.12 18.98 -6.77
CA THR A 83 -14.76 19.85 -7.78
C THR A 83 -14.15 21.24 -7.78
N ASP A 84 -14.04 21.87 -6.61
CA ASP A 84 -13.48 23.21 -6.47
C ASP A 84 -12.01 23.25 -6.86
N ARG A 85 -11.27 22.18 -6.57
CA ARG A 85 -9.88 22.06 -6.96
C ARG A 85 -9.72 21.96 -8.48
N LEU A 86 -10.46 21.07 -9.15
CA LEU A 86 -10.50 20.97 -10.61
C LEU A 86 -10.82 22.32 -11.26
N ARG A 87 -11.79 23.07 -10.71
CA ARG A 87 -12.14 24.42 -11.20
C ARG A 87 -10.97 25.38 -11.18
N ARG A 88 -10.28 25.48 -10.04
CA ARG A 88 -9.13 26.37 -9.88
C ARG A 88 -7.95 25.94 -10.75
N ASP A 89 -7.62 24.65 -10.74
CA ASP A 89 -6.38 24.11 -11.31
C ASP A 89 -6.47 23.96 -12.84
N LEU A 90 -7.67 23.75 -13.39
CA LEU A 90 -7.91 23.85 -14.84
C LEU A 90 -8.25 25.30 -15.27
N GLY A 91 -8.54 26.19 -14.32
CA GLY A 91 -8.78 27.62 -14.53
C GLY A 91 -10.13 27.92 -15.18
N LEU A 92 -11.17 27.23 -14.72
CA LEU A 92 -12.55 27.40 -15.19
C LEU A 92 -13.14 28.76 -14.78
N ASP A 93 -12.64 29.31 -13.67
CA ASP A 93 -13.08 30.59 -13.10
C ASP A 93 -12.24 31.78 -13.60
N ASP A 94 -11.24 31.54 -14.46
CA ASP A 94 -10.37 32.58 -14.98
C ASP A 94 -11.00 33.27 -16.20
N ALA A 95 -11.53 34.48 -15.99
CA ALA A 95 -12.16 35.28 -17.02
C ALA A 95 -11.21 35.72 -18.14
N SER A 96 -9.90 35.70 -17.92
CA SER A 96 -8.89 36.05 -18.93
C SER A 96 -8.62 34.91 -19.92
N ARG A 97 -9.17 33.71 -19.67
CA ARG A 97 -8.92 32.51 -20.47
C ARG A 97 -10.14 32.11 -21.27
N SER A 98 -9.87 31.51 -22.44
CA SER A 98 -10.91 30.90 -23.27
C SER A 98 -11.68 29.85 -22.46
N ARG A 99 -13.01 29.90 -22.50
CA ARG A 99 -13.90 28.95 -21.81
C ARG A 99 -13.88 27.59 -22.51
N ARG A 100 -12.90 26.78 -22.13
CA ARG A 100 -12.56 25.48 -22.74
C ARG A 100 -13.26 24.27 -22.11
N TRP A 101 -14.08 24.50 -21.08
CA TRP A 101 -14.73 23.45 -20.30
C TRP A 101 -16.20 23.77 -20.11
N LEU A 102 -17.05 22.75 -20.24
CA LEU A 102 -18.40 22.73 -19.68
C LEU A 102 -18.37 21.85 -18.43
N GLN A 103 -18.41 22.46 -17.24
CA GLN A 103 -18.42 21.69 -16.00
C GLN A 103 -19.84 21.44 -15.49
N LEU A 104 -20.12 20.20 -15.09
CA LEU A 104 -21.35 19.79 -14.42
C LEU A 104 -21.01 19.00 -13.15
N THR A 105 -21.73 19.23 -12.06
CA THR A 105 -21.55 18.51 -10.79
C THR A 105 -22.83 17.80 -10.39
N ASN A 106 -22.76 16.48 -10.19
CA ASN A 106 -23.92 15.61 -9.97
C ASN A 106 -25.09 15.92 -10.93
N PRO A 107 -24.87 15.98 -12.25
CA PRO A 107 -25.93 16.38 -13.17
C PRO A 107 -27.11 15.39 -13.11
N ASP A 108 -28.31 15.96 -13.14
CA ASP A 108 -29.55 15.22 -13.31
C ASP A 108 -29.87 15.01 -14.79
N ASP A 109 -30.88 14.17 -15.05
CA ASP A 109 -31.43 13.94 -16.39
C ASP A 109 -32.46 15.03 -16.80
N SER A 110 -32.12 16.31 -16.61
CA SER A 110 -32.92 17.44 -17.12
C SER A 110 -32.62 17.76 -18.58
N ASP A 111 -33.61 18.31 -19.31
CA ASP A 111 -33.42 18.77 -20.69
C ASP A 111 -32.31 19.82 -20.80
N ALA A 112 -32.17 20.68 -19.80
CA ALA A 112 -31.12 21.69 -19.75
C ALA A 112 -29.72 21.05 -19.76
N ASN A 113 -29.49 20.01 -18.96
CA ASN A 113 -28.20 19.29 -18.95
C ASN A 113 -27.98 18.52 -20.25
N ARG A 114 -29.01 17.85 -20.78
CA ARG A 114 -28.94 17.15 -22.07
C ARG A 114 -28.51 18.10 -23.19
N GLN A 115 -29.16 19.26 -23.29
CA GLN A 115 -28.86 20.22 -24.35
C GLN A 115 -27.46 20.81 -24.22
N LYS A 116 -27.02 21.14 -23.00
CA LYS A 116 -25.65 21.63 -22.76
C LYS A 116 -24.60 20.64 -23.25
N ILE A 117 -24.75 19.35 -22.94
CA ILE A 117 -23.82 18.30 -23.36
C ILE A 117 -23.89 18.11 -24.88
N ARG A 118 -25.10 17.99 -25.46
CA ARG A 118 -25.27 17.83 -26.92
C ARG A 118 -24.61 18.95 -27.71
N ASN A 119 -24.81 20.21 -27.33
CA ASN A 119 -24.18 21.35 -28.00
C ASN A 119 -22.65 21.22 -28.04
N VAL A 120 -22.02 20.76 -26.95
CA VAL A 120 -20.57 20.57 -26.91
C VAL A 120 -20.14 19.41 -27.81
N LEU A 121 -20.87 18.29 -27.80
CA LEU A 121 -20.54 17.14 -28.65
C LEU A 121 -20.75 17.43 -30.15
N GLU A 122 -21.75 18.24 -30.50
CA GLU A 122 -21.99 18.73 -31.86
C GLU A 122 -20.85 19.66 -32.32
N GLU A 123 -20.34 20.52 -31.44
CA GLU A 123 -19.17 21.39 -31.67
C GLU A 123 -17.93 20.59 -32.12
N TRP A 124 -17.77 19.34 -31.63
CA TRP A 124 -16.66 18.46 -32.03
C TRP A 124 -16.84 17.83 -33.41
N LYS A 125 -18.08 17.73 -33.90
CA LYS A 125 -18.42 17.24 -35.24
C LYS A 125 -18.25 18.32 -36.31
N GLU A 126 -18.36 19.60 -35.91
CA GLU A 126 -18.17 20.75 -36.79
C GLU A 126 -16.69 20.98 -37.11
N GLY A 127 -16.32 20.82 -38.40
CA GLY A 127 -14.93 20.94 -38.87
C GLY A 127 -14.35 22.35 -38.79
N ASP A 128 -15.20 23.38 -38.76
CA ASP A 128 -14.79 24.79 -38.87
C ASP A 128 -14.31 25.41 -37.55
N ILE A 129 -14.56 24.75 -36.41
CA ILE A 129 -14.15 25.24 -35.10
C ILE A 129 -12.73 24.72 -34.80
N PRO A 130 -11.74 25.61 -34.60
CA PRO A 130 -10.39 25.21 -34.27
C PRO A 130 -10.35 24.33 -33.01
N ALA A 131 -9.57 23.25 -33.04
CA ALA A 131 -9.49 22.28 -31.95
C ALA A 131 -9.19 22.92 -30.58
N PHE A 132 -8.39 23.99 -30.53
CA PHE A 132 -8.06 24.69 -29.29
C PHE A 132 -9.26 25.43 -28.66
N SER A 133 -10.25 25.84 -29.47
CA SER A 133 -11.47 26.55 -29.06
C SER A 133 -12.56 25.59 -28.58
N ARG A 134 -12.47 24.31 -28.94
CA ARG A 134 -13.48 23.31 -28.60
C ARG A 134 -13.57 23.08 -27.11
N LYS A 135 -14.80 22.95 -26.61
CA LYS A 135 -15.07 22.65 -25.20
C LYS A 135 -15.01 21.16 -24.91
N THR A 136 -14.52 20.79 -23.74
CA THR A 136 -14.64 19.43 -23.21
C THR A 136 -15.65 19.43 -22.05
N VAL A 137 -16.50 18.40 -21.99
CA VAL A 137 -17.44 18.23 -20.87
C VAL A 137 -16.70 17.64 -19.68
N LEU A 138 -16.69 18.32 -18.55
CA LEU A 138 -16.10 17.86 -17.29
C LEU A 138 -17.22 17.58 -16.28
N ILE A 139 -17.41 16.32 -15.91
CA ILE A 139 -18.45 15.90 -14.97
C ILE A 139 -17.78 15.48 -13.67
N THR A 140 -18.13 16.12 -12.55
CA THR A 140 -17.79 15.61 -11.21
C THR A 140 -19.02 14.93 -10.60
N VAL A 141 -18.90 13.67 -10.18
CA VAL A 141 -20.02 12.87 -9.69
C VAL A 141 -19.65 12.13 -8.42
N LEU A 142 -20.58 12.10 -7.46
CA LEU A 142 -20.43 11.39 -6.20
C LEU A 142 -20.39 9.87 -6.43
N LYS A 143 -19.54 9.13 -5.70
CA LYS A 143 -19.54 7.65 -5.65
C LYS A 143 -20.76 7.09 -4.95
N HIS A 144 -21.93 7.28 -5.55
CA HIS A 144 -23.21 6.90 -4.99
C HIS A 144 -24.13 6.38 -6.09
N HIS A 145 -24.72 5.21 -5.88
CA HIS A 145 -25.51 4.48 -6.87
C HIS A 145 -26.58 5.35 -7.57
N GLN A 146 -27.36 6.16 -6.83
CA GLN A 146 -28.38 7.03 -7.44
C GLN A 146 -27.79 8.13 -8.33
N ARG A 147 -26.64 8.68 -7.96
CA ARG A 147 -25.99 9.77 -8.73
C ARG A 147 -25.39 9.22 -10.02
N LEU A 148 -24.74 8.05 -9.93
CA LEU A 148 -24.23 7.33 -11.09
C LEU A 148 -25.37 6.92 -12.03
N ALA A 149 -26.47 6.34 -11.51
CA ALA A 149 -27.62 5.95 -12.33
C ALA A 149 -28.27 7.15 -13.05
N SER A 150 -28.38 8.30 -12.37
CA SER A 150 -28.87 9.55 -12.97
C SER A 150 -27.96 10.01 -14.11
N LEU A 151 -26.64 10.00 -13.90
CA LEU A 151 -25.67 10.35 -14.93
C LEU A 151 -25.72 9.38 -16.12
N THR A 152 -25.81 8.08 -15.87
CA THR A 152 -25.94 7.06 -16.92
C THR A 152 -27.19 7.30 -17.77
N THR A 153 -28.32 7.64 -17.14
CA THR A 153 -29.58 7.92 -17.85
C THR A 153 -29.44 9.16 -18.73
N LEU A 154 -28.83 10.22 -18.19
CA LEU A 154 -28.53 11.44 -18.92
C LEU A 154 -27.67 11.16 -20.17
N LEU A 155 -26.55 10.43 -20.01
CA LEU A 155 -25.61 10.15 -21.09
C LEU A 155 -26.22 9.26 -22.18
N ARG A 156 -27.00 8.24 -21.81
CA ARG A 156 -27.73 7.39 -22.78
C ARG A 156 -28.68 8.20 -23.66
N LYS A 157 -29.36 9.21 -23.09
CA LYS A 157 -30.27 10.10 -23.83
C LYS A 157 -29.56 11.17 -24.67
N VAL A 158 -28.34 11.54 -24.28
CA VAL A 158 -27.48 12.43 -25.08
C VAL A 158 -26.99 11.70 -26.33
N GLY A 159 -26.63 10.41 -26.20
CA GLY A 159 -26.01 9.62 -27.26
C GLY A 159 -24.50 9.82 -27.27
N THR A 160 -23.76 8.77 -26.94
CA THR A 160 -22.32 8.77 -26.66
C THR A 160 -21.52 7.87 -27.61
N ASP A 161 -22.13 7.44 -28.71
CA ASP A 161 -21.47 6.64 -29.74
C ASP A 161 -20.33 7.43 -30.38
N GLY A 162 -19.12 6.85 -30.39
CA GLY A 162 -17.92 7.51 -30.91
C GLY A 162 -17.45 8.72 -30.10
N VAL A 163 -17.93 8.91 -28.86
CA VAL A 163 -17.50 10.00 -27.96
C VAL A 163 -16.37 9.51 -27.06
N PRO A 164 -15.11 9.94 -27.28
CA PRO A 164 -13.99 9.51 -26.46
C PRO A 164 -14.10 10.06 -25.04
N THR A 165 -14.14 9.14 -24.07
CA THR A 165 -14.41 9.47 -22.68
C THR A 165 -13.30 9.02 -21.75
N LEU A 166 -12.85 9.90 -20.86
CA LEU A 166 -11.96 9.54 -19.77
C LEU A 166 -12.75 9.49 -18.45
N ILE A 167 -12.70 8.36 -17.75
CA ILE A 167 -13.29 8.19 -16.43
C ILE A 167 -12.15 8.09 -15.41
N ILE A 168 -12.14 8.95 -14.41
CA ILE A 168 -11.18 8.97 -13.32
C ILE A 168 -11.92 8.57 -12.04
N ASP A 169 -11.44 7.51 -11.40
CA ASP A 169 -11.94 7.01 -10.12
C ASP A 169 -10.96 7.34 -9.00
N ASP A 170 -11.27 8.35 -8.20
CA ASP A 170 -10.41 8.83 -7.11
C ASP A 170 -10.63 8.05 -5.82
N GLU A 171 -9.58 7.50 -5.21
CA GLU A 171 -9.64 6.49 -4.14
C GLU A 171 -10.39 5.23 -4.61
N ALA A 172 -9.92 4.63 -5.71
CA ALA A 172 -10.58 3.50 -6.39
C ALA A 172 -10.75 2.23 -5.53
N ASP A 173 -9.98 2.08 -4.46
CA ASP A 173 -10.14 1.05 -3.43
C ASP A 173 -11.37 1.27 -2.53
N GLN A 174 -12.04 2.42 -2.66
CA GLN A 174 -13.22 2.80 -1.90
C GLN A 174 -14.48 2.86 -2.77
N ALA A 175 -15.50 2.10 -2.35
CA ALA A 175 -16.88 2.11 -2.84
C ALA A 175 -17.11 1.65 -4.29
N SER A 176 -16.12 1.82 -5.18
CA SER A 176 -16.22 1.42 -6.60
C SER A 176 -16.17 -0.10 -6.77
N LEU A 177 -15.34 -0.79 -5.99
CA LEU A 177 -15.20 -2.26 -6.03
C LEU A 177 -16.46 -2.96 -5.52
N ASN A 178 -16.74 -4.15 -6.05
CA ASN A 178 -17.89 -4.94 -5.60
C ASN A 178 -17.68 -5.45 -4.16
N THR A 179 -18.46 -4.94 -3.21
CA THR A 179 -18.39 -5.38 -1.80
C THR A 179 -19.34 -6.54 -1.46
N ASN A 180 -20.10 -7.07 -2.43
CA ASN A 180 -21.06 -8.15 -2.23
C ASN A 180 -20.64 -9.45 -2.91
N VAL A 181 -19.38 -9.57 -3.31
CA VAL A 181 -18.85 -10.75 -3.99
C VAL A 181 -19.03 -12.02 -3.17
N SER A 182 -18.81 -11.95 -1.85
CA SER A 182 -19.03 -13.09 -0.94
C SER A 182 -20.50 -13.51 -0.84
N LYS A 183 -21.43 -12.70 -1.34
CA LYS A 183 -22.88 -12.97 -1.41
C LYS A 183 -23.32 -13.28 -2.85
N ALA A 184 -22.39 -13.57 -3.77
CA ALA A 184 -22.65 -13.80 -5.19
C ALA A 184 -23.56 -12.73 -5.83
N SER A 185 -23.39 -11.47 -5.44
CA SER A 185 -24.20 -10.35 -5.92
C SER A 185 -23.36 -9.09 -6.08
N GLU A 186 -23.93 -8.08 -6.75
CA GLU A 186 -23.30 -6.79 -6.95
C GLU A 186 -23.71 -5.78 -5.88
N SER A 187 -22.75 -4.98 -5.40
CA SER A 187 -23.09 -3.77 -4.64
C SER A 187 -23.75 -2.74 -5.56
N SER A 188 -24.69 -1.94 -5.03
CA SER A 188 -25.45 -0.99 -5.83
C SER A 188 -24.59 0.05 -6.53
N THR A 189 -23.52 0.53 -5.87
CA THR A 189 -22.55 1.47 -6.45
C THR A 189 -21.76 0.83 -7.58
N TYR A 190 -21.22 -0.38 -7.38
CA TYR A 190 -20.52 -1.14 -8.43
C TYR A 190 -21.43 -1.36 -9.66
N ALA A 191 -22.66 -1.86 -9.45
CA ALA A 191 -23.61 -2.10 -10.54
C ALA A 191 -23.92 -0.81 -11.33
N SER A 192 -24.12 0.31 -10.63
CA SER A 192 -24.37 1.61 -11.28
C SER A 192 -23.16 2.12 -12.07
N LEU A 193 -21.95 1.85 -11.58
CA LEU A 193 -20.71 2.18 -12.27
C LEU A 193 -20.51 1.31 -13.52
N MET A 194 -20.83 0.02 -13.46
CA MET A 194 -20.79 -0.87 -14.63
C MET A 194 -21.77 -0.40 -15.70
N GLN A 195 -22.98 0.02 -15.31
CA GLN A 195 -23.94 0.61 -16.24
C GLN A 195 -23.46 1.93 -16.86
N LEU A 196 -22.71 2.75 -16.11
CA LEU A 196 -22.09 3.97 -16.63
C LEU A 196 -21.02 3.63 -17.68
N LYS A 197 -20.10 2.70 -17.38
CA LYS A 197 -19.09 2.22 -18.34
C LYS A 197 -19.75 1.67 -19.61
N ALA A 198 -20.80 0.87 -19.47
CA ALA A 198 -21.55 0.30 -20.60
C ALA A 198 -22.28 1.37 -21.45
N ALA A 199 -22.60 2.53 -20.87
CA ALA A 199 -23.18 3.65 -21.62
C ALA A 199 -22.13 4.49 -22.38
N LEU A 200 -20.85 4.13 -22.31
CA LEU A 200 -19.75 4.88 -22.91
C LEU A 200 -18.89 3.93 -23.76
N PRO A 201 -19.26 3.61 -25.00
CA PRO A 201 -18.58 2.58 -25.79
C PRO A 201 -17.10 2.83 -26.08
N ASN A 202 -16.66 4.10 -26.07
CA ASN A 202 -15.25 4.49 -26.11
C ASN A 202 -14.88 5.15 -24.77
N HIS A 203 -14.25 4.39 -23.87
CA HIS A 203 -13.79 4.93 -22.59
C HIS A 203 -12.46 4.36 -22.10
N THR A 204 -11.72 5.18 -21.37
CA THR A 204 -10.63 4.73 -20.49
C THR A 204 -11.01 4.97 -19.04
N TYR A 205 -10.90 3.95 -18.20
CA TYR A 205 -11.16 3.99 -16.76
C TYR A 205 -9.85 3.99 -15.98
N LEU A 206 -9.50 5.10 -15.35
CA LEU A 206 -8.28 5.25 -14.55
C LEU A 206 -8.61 5.18 -13.05
N GLN A 207 -8.10 4.16 -12.38
CA GLN A 207 -8.17 3.98 -10.95
C GLN A 207 -7.01 4.70 -10.27
N TYR A 208 -7.29 5.75 -9.50
CA TYR A 208 -6.29 6.41 -8.67
C TYR A 208 -6.41 5.93 -7.22
N THR A 209 -5.33 5.41 -6.63
CA THR A 209 -5.33 5.02 -5.22
C THR A 209 -3.93 5.06 -4.60
N ALA A 210 -3.89 5.19 -3.27
CA ALA A 210 -2.68 4.94 -2.49
C ALA A 210 -2.53 3.46 -2.10
N THR A 211 -3.65 2.73 -2.04
CA THR A 211 -3.77 1.37 -1.49
C THR A 211 -4.16 0.41 -2.63
N PRO A 212 -3.19 -0.12 -3.40
CA PRO A 212 -3.49 -0.87 -4.61
C PRO A 212 -3.92 -2.33 -4.37
N GLN A 213 -3.88 -2.80 -3.12
CA GLN A 213 -4.08 -4.22 -2.79
C GLN A 213 -5.43 -4.75 -3.30
N ALA A 214 -6.52 -4.02 -3.08
CA ALA A 214 -7.83 -4.46 -3.53
C ALA A 214 -7.95 -4.49 -5.06
N PRO A 215 -7.62 -3.40 -5.81
CA PRO A 215 -7.58 -3.45 -7.27
C PRO A 215 -6.70 -4.54 -7.87
N LEU A 216 -5.60 -4.93 -7.20
CA LEU A 216 -4.70 -5.99 -7.67
C LEU A 216 -5.21 -7.41 -7.37
N LEU A 217 -6.08 -7.58 -6.37
CA LEU A 217 -6.55 -8.89 -5.89
C LEU A 217 -7.99 -9.25 -6.29
N ILE A 218 -8.73 -8.34 -6.95
CA ILE A 218 -10.04 -8.68 -7.55
C ILE A 218 -9.87 -9.65 -8.72
N SER A 219 -10.95 -10.31 -9.14
CA SER A 219 -10.91 -11.27 -10.25
C SER A 219 -10.35 -10.64 -11.54
N LEU A 220 -9.55 -11.38 -12.32
CA LEU A 220 -9.02 -10.90 -13.61
C LEU A 220 -10.11 -10.63 -14.64
N ILE A 221 -11.23 -11.36 -14.55
CA ILE A 221 -12.40 -11.17 -15.44
C ILE A 221 -13.31 -10.02 -14.99
N ASP A 222 -13.05 -9.40 -13.84
CA ASP A 222 -13.81 -8.24 -13.38
C ASP A 222 -13.51 -7.04 -14.28
N ALA A 223 -14.53 -6.28 -14.68
CA ALA A 223 -14.36 -5.13 -15.58
C ALA A 223 -13.59 -3.96 -14.94
N LEU A 224 -13.37 -3.98 -13.63
CA LEU A 224 -12.48 -3.07 -12.90
C LEU A 224 -11.07 -3.65 -12.70
N SER A 225 -10.77 -4.85 -13.19
CA SER A 225 -9.41 -5.39 -13.17
C SER A 225 -8.52 -4.56 -14.11
N PRO A 226 -7.42 -3.98 -13.60
CA PRO A 226 -6.54 -3.16 -14.41
C PRO A 226 -5.65 -4.00 -15.34
N THR A 227 -5.51 -3.56 -16.58
CA THR A 227 -4.64 -4.17 -17.61
C THR A 227 -3.25 -3.54 -17.63
N PHE A 228 -3.09 -2.34 -17.08
CA PHE A 228 -1.79 -1.69 -16.91
C PHE A 228 -1.71 -0.93 -15.58
N VAL A 229 -0.48 -0.69 -15.14
CA VAL A 229 -0.18 0.10 -13.94
C VAL A 229 0.74 1.27 -14.29
N ARG A 230 0.51 2.43 -13.65
CA ARG A 230 1.49 3.51 -13.54
C ARG A 230 1.80 3.79 -12.08
N VAL A 231 3.07 3.62 -11.70
CA VAL A 231 3.54 4.02 -10.37
C VAL A 231 4.10 5.44 -10.44
N ILE A 232 3.38 6.41 -9.87
CA ILE A 232 3.83 7.81 -9.80
C ILE A 232 4.76 8.03 -8.60
N ASN A 233 5.80 8.83 -8.79
CA ASN A 233 6.75 9.19 -7.74
C ASN A 233 6.52 10.64 -7.29
N PRO A 234 6.52 10.91 -5.98
CA PRO A 234 6.46 12.26 -5.47
C PRO A 234 7.82 12.95 -5.66
N GLY A 235 7.81 14.29 -5.66
CA GLY A 235 9.04 15.09 -5.68
C GLY A 235 9.78 15.07 -4.33
N ALA A 236 11.00 15.59 -4.29
CA ALA A 236 11.90 15.58 -3.12
C ALA A 236 11.33 16.24 -1.84
N ALA A 237 10.35 17.15 -2.01
CA ALA A 237 9.67 17.83 -0.91
C ALA A 237 8.65 16.94 -0.17
N TYR A 238 8.32 15.76 -0.71
CA TYR A 238 7.45 14.79 -0.06
C TYR A 238 8.17 14.04 1.04
N VAL A 239 7.45 13.74 2.12
CA VAL A 239 7.88 12.97 3.28
C VAL A 239 6.85 11.85 3.50
N GLY A 240 7.31 10.61 3.62
CA GLY A 240 6.46 9.42 3.72
C GLY A 240 6.94 8.42 4.77
N GLY A 241 6.52 7.16 4.60
CA GLY A 241 6.82 6.08 5.54
C GLY A 241 8.31 5.92 5.83
N LYS A 242 9.12 5.87 4.78
CA LYS A 242 10.60 5.76 4.87
C LYS A 242 11.27 6.89 5.66
N ASP A 243 10.65 8.06 5.74
CA ASP A 243 11.22 9.20 6.48
C ASP A 243 10.83 9.20 7.97
N PHE A 244 9.64 8.69 8.30
CA PHE A 244 9.13 8.66 9.68
C PHE A 244 9.51 7.38 10.43
N PHE A 245 9.59 6.27 9.70
CA PHE A 245 9.83 4.92 10.22
C PHE A 245 11.16 4.38 9.68
N ASP A 246 12.18 5.23 9.67
CA ASP A 246 13.57 4.79 9.52
C ASP A 246 14.00 3.95 10.74
N ASP A 247 15.21 3.40 10.72
CA ASP A 247 15.71 2.54 11.80
C ASP A 247 15.77 3.29 13.15
N GLU A 248 16.11 4.59 13.12
CA GLU A 248 16.24 5.44 14.30
C GLU A 248 14.91 6.05 14.77
N LYS A 249 13.87 6.05 13.92
CA LYS A 249 12.52 6.57 14.19
C LYS A 249 12.51 7.98 14.79
N HIS A 250 13.36 8.86 14.26
CA HIS A 250 13.64 10.20 14.79
C HIS A 250 12.42 11.04 15.14
N TYR A 251 11.32 10.88 14.39
CA TYR A 251 10.10 11.68 14.49
C TYR A 251 8.95 10.96 15.22
N VAL A 252 9.12 9.68 15.57
CA VAL A 252 8.07 8.87 16.23
C VAL A 252 8.34 8.79 17.72
N ARG A 253 7.29 8.91 18.53
CA ARG A 253 7.35 8.78 19.99
C ARG A 253 6.39 7.69 20.45
N LEU A 254 6.88 6.82 21.31
CA LEU A 254 6.05 5.79 21.93
C LEU A 254 5.10 6.41 22.94
N ILE A 255 3.80 6.16 22.79
CA ILE A 255 2.82 6.42 23.85
C ILE A 255 2.90 5.24 24.83
N PRO A 256 3.21 5.48 26.11
CA PRO A 256 3.25 4.43 27.11
C PRO A 256 1.90 3.70 27.20
N PRO A 257 1.85 2.37 27.43
CA PRO A 257 0.60 1.61 27.48
C PRO A 257 -0.43 2.17 28.48
N GLN A 258 0.02 2.74 29.61
CA GLN A 258 -0.85 3.36 30.61
C GLN A 258 -1.52 4.66 30.14
N ASP A 259 -0.98 5.32 29.11
CA ASP A 259 -1.51 6.55 28.53
C ASP A 259 -2.49 6.27 27.37
N ILE A 260 -2.68 4.99 27.01
CA ILE A 260 -3.57 4.56 25.93
C ILE A 260 -4.94 4.20 26.52
N PRO A 261 -6.02 4.94 26.20
CA PRO A 261 -7.34 4.65 26.71
C PRO A 261 -7.86 3.32 26.15
N SER A 262 -8.35 2.44 27.02
CA SER A 262 -9.00 1.19 26.63
C SER A 262 -10.16 0.87 27.57
N ARG A 263 -10.93 -0.20 27.30
CA ARG A 263 -12.00 -0.63 28.22
C ARG A 263 -11.44 -0.99 29.61
N ASP A 264 -10.24 -1.53 29.64
CA ASP A 264 -9.55 -1.98 30.86
C ASP A 264 -8.60 -0.91 31.42
N ASN A 265 -8.42 0.22 30.70
CA ASN A 265 -7.61 1.36 31.11
C ASN A 265 -8.35 2.69 30.85
N PRO A 266 -9.37 3.03 31.66
CA PRO A 266 -10.00 4.34 31.59
C PRO A 266 -9.06 5.41 32.16
N LEU A 267 -8.89 6.51 31.42
CA LEU A 267 -8.05 7.63 31.85
C LEU A 267 -8.88 8.64 32.67
N ASN A 268 -8.36 9.04 33.83
CA ASN A 268 -9.04 10.00 34.73
C ASN A 268 -8.65 11.47 34.48
N GLY A 269 -7.74 11.72 33.54
CA GLY A 269 -7.21 13.04 33.21
C GLY A 269 -6.28 13.00 31.99
N PRO A 270 -5.74 14.15 31.54
CA PRO A 270 -4.79 14.18 30.44
C PRO A 270 -3.54 13.36 30.80
N PRO A 271 -3.15 12.37 29.97
CA PRO A 271 -1.90 11.65 30.16
C PRO A 271 -0.69 12.55 29.90
N GLU A 272 0.45 12.20 30.51
CA GLU A 272 1.73 12.92 30.37
C GLU A 272 2.13 13.06 28.89
N SER A 273 2.04 11.97 28.13
CA SER A 273 2.39 11.96 26.71
C SER A 273 1.53 12.89 25.85
N LEU A 274 0.26 13.13 26.21
CA LEU A 274 -0.57 14.15 25.54
C LEU A 274 -0.07 15.56 25.87
N LEU A 275 0.26 15.82 27.13
CA LEU A 275 0.77 17.13 27.55
C LEU A 275 2.11 17.44 26.86
N ASP A 276 3.00 16.46 26.74
CA ASP A 276 4.26 16.60 26.00
C ASP A 276 4.04 16.92 24.52
N ALA A 277 3.11 16.19 23.87
CA ALA A 277 2.76 16.46 22.47
C ALA A 277 2.23 17.89 22.29
N LEU A 278 1.42 18.40 23.22
CA LEU A 278 0.92 19.78 23.22
C LEU A 278 2.05 20.81 23.44
N ARG A 279 3.01 20.53 24.32
CA ARG A 279 4.17 21.41 24.56
C ARG A 279 5.06 21.48 23.32
N ILE A 280 5.39 20.33 22.70
CA ILE A 280 6.14 20.29 21.43
C ILE A 280 5.42 21.09 20.35
N PHE A 281 4.11 20.90 20.21
CA PHE A 281 3.31 21.63 19.23
C PHE A 281 3.44 23.16 19.45
N LEU A 282 3.29 23.63 20.68
CA LEU A 282 3.42 25.05 21.01
C LEU A 282 4.82 25.61 20.79
N LEU A 283 5.88 24.85 21.08
CA LEU A 283 7.26 25.23 20.74
C LEU A 283 7.41 25.39 19.22
N GLY A 284 6.82 24.48 18.45
CA GLY A 284 6.75 24.60 17.00
C GLY A 284 6.02 25.89 16.57
N VAL A 285 4.82 26.15 17.08
CA VAL A 285 4.08 27.39 16.78
C VAL A 285 4.91 28.63 17.11
N ALA A 286 5.53 28.67 18.29
CA ALA A 286 6.39 29.77 18.72
C ALA A 286 7.59 29.98 17.78
N ALA A 287 8.27 28.91 17.38
CA ALA A 287 9.39 28.98 16.43
C ALA A 287 8.96 29.46 15.05
N GLY A 288 7.79 29.06 14.57
CA GLY A 288 7.21 29.57 13.32
C GLY A 288 6.94 31.07 13.37
N LEU A 289 6.34 31.55 14.47
CA LEU A 289 6.06 32.97 14.66
C LEU A 289 7.32 33.83 14.68
N GLU A 290 8.41 33.31 15.23
CA GLU A 290 9.72 33.97 15.23
C GLU A 290 10.35 33.96 13.83
N THR A 291 10.45 32.78 13.21
CA THR A 291 11.27 32.60 11.99
C THR A 291 10.62 33.12 10.71
N ASN A 292 9.30 33.04 10.59
CA ASN A 292 8.58 33.43 9.37
C ASN A 292 7.37 34.33 9.63
N GLY A 293 7.27 34.91 10.83
CA GLY A 293 6.18 35.82 11.19
C GLY A 293 4.80 35.15 11.28
N GLY A 294 4.72 33.81 11.22
CA GLY A 294 3.46 33.08 11.18
C GLY A 294 2.88 32.91 9.77
N THR A 295 3.73 32.87 8.73
CA THR A 295 3.27 32.53 7.38
C THR A 295 2.99 31.03 7.26
N GLY A 296 1.85 30.68 6.65
CA GLY A 296 1.38 29.29 6.52
C GLY A 296 0.58 28.87 7.76
N ASN A 297 0.58 27.57 8.06
CA ASN A 297 -0.12 27.01 9.22
C ASN A 297 0.79 26.03 9.95
N ARG A 298 0.59 25.88 11.27
CA ARG A 298 1.08 24.75 12.05
C ARG A 298 -0.09 24.12 12.78
N SER A 299 -0.29 22.83 12.53
CA SER A 299 -1.46 22.12 13.03
C SER A 299 -1.08 20.88 13.82
N MET A 300 -1.92 20.52 14.77
CA MET A 300 -1.86 19.29 15.53
C MET A 300 -3.13 18.48 15.31
N LEU A 301 -2.97 17.16 15.19
CA LEU A 301 -4.06 16.19 15.10
C LEU A 301 -4.08 15.32 16.36
N VAL A 302 -5.20 15.31 17.08
CA VAL A 302 -5.45 14.42 18.21
C VAL A 302 -6.53 13.42 17.79
N HIS A 303 -6.14 12.14 17.69
CA HIS A 303 -6.97 11.06 17.15
C HIS A 303 -7.15 9.93 18.17
N PRO A 304 -7.98 10.12 19.22
CA PRO A 304 -7.97 9.24 20.38
C PRO A 304 -8.71 7.92 20.16
N SER A 305 -9.81 7.90 19.39
CA SER A 305 -10.46 6.64 18.99
C SER A 305 -11.47 6.83 17.84
N GLN A 306 -12.30 5.81 17.60
CA GLN A 306 -13.45 5.89 16.70
C GLN A 306 -14.72 6.39 17.40
N LEU A 307 -14.74 6.43 18.73
CA LEU A 307 -15.91 6.76 19.52
C LEU A 307 -15.95 8.26 19.83
N THR A 308 -17.07 8.89 19.51
CA THR A 308 -17.29 10.34 19.70
C THR A 308 -17.12 10.81 21.14
N VAL A 309 -17.46 9.98 22.12
CA VAL A 309 -17.35 10.30 23.56
C VAL A 309 -15.89 10.58 23.95
N GLN A 310 -14.95 9.76 23.50
CA GLN A 310 -13.54 9.96 23.81
C GLN A 310 -12.97 11.20 23.11
N HIS A 311 -13.52 11.61 21.96
CA HIS A 311 -13.08 12.87 21.33
C HIS A 311 -13.42 14.07 22.22
N GLN A 312 -14.59 14.05 22.88
CA GLN A 312 -15.01 15.15 23.75
C GLN A 312 -14.15 15.26 24.99
N GLU A 313 -13.77 14.13 25.61
CA GLU A 313 -12.87 14.09 26.77
C GLU A 313 -11.50 14.70 26.43
N PHE A 314 -10.87 14.24 25.35
CA PHE A 314 -9.59 14.79 24.89
C PHE A 314 -9.69 16.27 24.52
N PHE A 315 -10.79 16.70 23.90
CA PHE A 315 -11.00 18.11 23.58
C PHE A 315 -11.06 18.98 24.85
N ILE A 316 -11.79 18.52 25.88
CA ILE A 316 -11.85 19.20 27.18
C ILE A 316 -10.46 19.25 27.83
N TRP A 317 -9.70 18.16 27.78
CA TRP A 317 -8.34 18.12 28.32
C TRP A 317 -7.40 19.11 27.63
N VAL A 318 -7.39 19.16 26.30
CA VAL A 318 -6.60 20.13 25.53
C VAL A 318 -6.96 21.56 25.92
N LYS A 319 -8.27 21.87 25.97
CA LYS A 319 -8.76 23.20 26.35
C LYS A 319 -8.31 23.58 27.77
N ASN A 320 -8.49 22.69 28.75
CA ASN A 320 -8.13 22.95 30.13
C ASN A 320 -6.61 23.12 30.32
N ALA A 321 -5.80 22.34 29.61
CA ALA A 321 -4.34 22.50 29.62
C ALA A 321 -3.94 23.89 29.10
N PHE A 322 -4.52 24.33 27.98
CA PHE A 322 -4.27 25.66 27.42
C PHE A 322 -4.71 26.79 28.35
N GLU A 323 -5.89 26.69 28.96
CA GLU A 323 -6.38 27.70 29.92
C GLU A 323 -5.48 27.79 31.15
N ARG A 324 -5.05 26.64 31.71
CA ARG A 324 -4.09 26.57 32.82
C ARG A 324 -2.78 27.24 32.44
N TRP A 325 -2.16 26.82 31.34
CA TRP A 325 -0.86 27.35 30.91
C TRP A 325 -0.92 28.85 30.58
N LYS A 326 -2.01 29.35 30.00
CA LYS A 326 -2.23 30.80 29.77
C LYS A 326 -2.23 31.58 31.09
N ARG A 327 -2.90 31.06 32.13
CA ARG A 327 -2.89 31.65 33.48
C ARG A 327 -1.47 31.64 34.07
N VAL A 328 -0.81 30.49 34.06
CA VAL A 328 0.52 30.29 34.67
C VAL A 328 1.59 31.14 34.00
N LEU A 329 1.61 31.22 32.67
CA LEU A 329 2.55 32.09 31.95
C LEU A 329 2.34 33.57 32.27
N GLY A 330 1.13 33.96 32.71
CA GLY A 330 0.79 35.32 33.15
C GLY A 330 1.36 35.71 34.51
N LEU A 331 1.84 34.74 35.30
CA LEU A 331 2.46 34.98 36.62
C LEU A 331 3.86 35.61 36.48
N ALA A 332 4.39 36.09 37.60
CA ALA A 332 5.75 36.66 37.67
C ALA A 332 6.82 35.59 37.40
N ASP A 333 7.99 36.00 36.88
CA ASP A 333 9.09 35.07 36.56
C ASP A 333 9.65 34.32 37.77
N SER A 334 9.46 34.89 38.98
CA SER A 334 9.86 34.26 40.24
C SER A 334 8.85 33.25 40.77
N ASP A 335 7.65 33.17 40.18
CA ASP A 335 6.59 32.28 40.65
C ASP A 335 6.97 30.80 40.44
N PRO A 336 6.87 29.94 41.47
CA PRO A 336 7.22 28.53 41.37
C PRO A 336 6.42 27.77 40.29
N GLU A 337 5.12 28.03 40.15
CA GLU A 337 4.25 27.34 39.17
C GLU A 337 4.67 27.69 37.75
N ARG A 338 5.09 28.95 37.53
CA ARG A 338 5.63 29.37 36.24
C ARG A 338 6.98 28.74 35.94
N ARG A 339 7.89 28.69 36.92
CA ARG A 339 9.22 28.08 36.73
C ARG A 339 9.10 26.60 36.39
N GLU A 340 8.24 25.88 37.10
CA GLU A 340 7.94 24.47 36.81
C GLU A 340 7.44 24.28 35.38
N LEU A 341 6.45 25.06 34.95
CA LEU A 341 5.95 25.00 33.57
C LEU A 341 7.03 25.28 32.53
N ILE A 342 7.91 26.26 32.77
CA ILE A 342 9.01 26.57 31.84
C ILE A 342 10.02 25.41 31.76
N GLU A 343 10.33 24.76 32.88
CA GLU A 343 11.19 23.58 32.88
C GLU A 343 10.55 22.39 32.14
N GLU A 344 9.23 22.18 32.26
CA GLU A 344 8.51 21.19 31.44
C GLU A 344 8.62 21.48 29.93
N PHE A 345 8.54 22.76 29.53
CA PHE A 345 8.77 23.16 28.13
C PHE A 345 10.23 22.96 27.71
N ARG A 346 11.19 23.19 28.61
CA ARG A 346 12.62 22.96 28.34
C ARG A 346 12.92 21.49 28.12
N ALA A 347 12.31 20.59 28.90
CA ALA A 347 12.49 19.15 28.76
C ALA A 347 12.13 18.65 27.34
N VAL A 348 11.04 19.15 26.76
CA VAL A 348 10.63 18.77 25.39
C VAL A 348 11.28 19.61 24.29
N TYR A 349 11.94 20.72 24.63
CA TYR A 349 12.66 21.56 23.68
C TYR A 349 13.88 20.85 23.11
N ASP A 350 14.65 20.16 23.95
CA ASP A 350 15.85 19.44 23.52
C ASP A 350 15.51 18.33 22.53
N ASP A 351 14.38 17.64 22.75
CA ASP A 351 13.83 16.69 21.80
C ASP A 351 13.59 17.34 20.44
N LEU A 352 12.88 18.47 20.40
CA LEU A 352 12.59 19.19 19.16
C LEU A 352 13.86 19.74 18.49
N LYS A 353 14.83 20.19 19.30
CA LYS A 353 16.12 20.74 18.84
C LYS A 353 16.95 19.69 18.12
N ALA A 354 16.90 18.44 18.55
CA ALA A 354 17.63 17.33 17.93
C ALA A 354 17.29 17.15 16.44
N THR A 355 16.05 17.43 16.03
CA THR A 355 15.61 17.27 14.64
C THR A 355 15.44 18.59 13.88
N ALA A 356 15.03 19.67 14.57
CA ALA A 356 14.86 20.99 13.94
C ALA A 356 16.18 21.77 13.82
N GLY A 357 17.20 21.41 14.60
CA GLY A 357 18.50 22.08 14.61
C GLY A 357 18.37 23.58 14.83
N ASP A 358 19.11 24.37 14.06
CA ASP A 358 19.13 25.82 14.20
C ASP A 358 17.80 26.50 13.85
N ALA A 359 16.93 25.84 13.08
CA ALA A 359 15.62 26.38 12.72
C ALA A 359 14.69 26.56 13.93
N LEU A 360 14.95 25.88 15.06
CA LEU A 360 14.18 26.06 16.29
C LEU A 360 14.50 27.36 17.03
N GLY A 361 15.66 27.98 16.79
CA GLY A 361 16.14 29.12 17.59
C GLY A 361 16.76 28.70 18.92
N SER A 362 16.80 29.62 19.88
CA SER A 362 17.22 29.40 21.27
C SER A 362 16.02 29.30 22.20
N PHE A 363 16.13 28.54 23.30
CA PHE A 363 15.01 28.35 24.23
C PHE A 363 14.49 29.68 24.78
N ASP A 364 15.36 30.61 25.18
CA ASP A 364 14.95 31.89 25.75
C ASP A 364 14.14 32.74 24.75
N THR A 365 14.50 32.68 23.47
CA THR A 365 13.75 33.36 22.39
C THR A 365 12.38 32.72 22.19
N ILE A 366 12.31 31.39 22.15
CA ILE A 366 11.07 30.63 21.98
C ILE A 366 10.14 30.79 23.19
N GLN A 367 10.70 30.78 24.40
CA GLN A 367 9.97 31.03 25.64
C GLN A 367 9.25 32.39 25.59
N GLY A 368 9.90 33.43 25.07
CA GLY A 368 9.29 34.76 24.88
C GLY A 368 8.05 34.74 23.97
N HIS A 369 7.97 33.78 23.06
CA HIS A 369 6.91 33.65 22.07
C HIS A 369 5.75 32.75 22.51
N LEU A 370 5.88 31.97 23.58
CA LEU A 370 4.86 31.02 24.04
C LEU A 370 3.49 31.68 24.27
N LYS A 371 3.45 32.86 24.91
CA LYS A 371 2.19 33.59 25.14
C LYS A 371 1.48 33.94 23.84
N ARG A 372 2.24 34.36 22.82
CA ARG A 372 1.71 34.70 21.49
C ARG A 372 1.25 33.45 20.76
N ALA A 373 2.05 32.38 20.79
CA ALA A 373 1.70 31.08 20.21
C ALA A 373 0.34 30.59 20.74
N MET A 374 0.12 30.62 22.05
CA MET A 374 -1.15 30.20 22.65
C MET A 374 -2.37 31.06 22.28
N ARG A 375 -2.15 32.36 22.00
CA ARG A 375 -3.21 33.27 21.54
C ARG A 375 -3.53 33.08 20.07
N GLN A 376 -2.56 32.64 19.28
CA GLN A 376 -2.69 32.35 17.85
C GLN A 376 -2.89 30.85 17.56
N THR A 377 -3.37 30.09 18.56
CA THR A 377 -3.76 28.70 18.39
C THR A 377 -5.25 28.55 18.68
N GLN A 378 -5.99 28.05 17.69
CA GLN A 378 -7.39 27.63 17.83
C GLN A 378 -7.47 26.12 18.02
N TYR A 379 -8.55 25.64 18.65
CA TYR A 379 -8.81 24.22 18.78
C TYR A 379 -10.26 23.90 18.41
N GLU A 380 -10.45 22.85 17.59
CA GLU A 380 -11.74 22.49 17.02
C GLU A 380 -12.02 20.99 17.23
N GLN A 381 -13.26 20.68 17.61
CA GLN A 381 -13.72 19.30 17.71
C GLN A 381 -14.31 18.85 16.38
N VAL A 382 -13.68 17.85 15.75
CA VAL A 382 -14.04 17.38 14.41
C VAL A 382 -14.79 16.05 14.52
N ASN A 383 -16.11 16.14 14.65
CA ASN A 383 -17.00 14.98 14.72
C ASN A 383 -17.80 14.79 13.42
N ALA A 384 -18.11 13.53 13.08
CA ALA A 384 -18.97 13.17 11.95
C ALA A 384 -20.47 13.34 12.24
N SER A 385 -20.84 14.04 13.33
CA SER A 385 -22.23 14.28 13.71
C SER A 385 -22.89 15.20 12.68
N GLY A 386 -23.78 14.64 11.85
CA GLY A 386 -24.50 15.37 10.79
C GLY A 386 -24.05 15.08 9.36
N GLY A 387 -23.11 14.15 9.13
CA GLY A 387 -22.74 13.70 7.77
C GLY A 387 -21.83 14.64 6.98
N ALA A 388 -21.27 15.68 7.62
CA ALA A 388 -20.29 16.57 7.01
C ALA A 388 -19.08 16.78 7.94
N THR A 389 -17.88 16.68 7.38
CA THR A 389 -16.65 17.13 8.04
C THR A 389 -16.65 18.67 8.10
N PRO A 390 -16.40 19.29 9.26
CA PRO A 390 -16.25 20.74 9.39
C PRO A 390 -15.24 21.31 8.38
N ARG A 391 -15.60 22.43 7.74
CA ARG A 391 -14.66 23.21 6.92
C ARG A 391 -13.86 24.11 7.85
N ILE A 392 -12.57 23.82 8.01
CA ILE A 392 -11.65 24.65 8.79
C ILE A 392 -11.28 25.87 7.96
N ASP A 393 -11.47 27.07 8.53
CA ASP A 393 -11.02 28.32 7.92
C ASP A 393 -9.56 28.58 8.31
N TRP A 394 -8.67 27.90 7.59
CA TRP A 394 -7.22 27.94 7.82
C TRP A 394 -6.62 29.37 7.82
N GLY A 395 -7.32 30.37 7.27
CA GLY A 395 -6.86 31.76 7.25
C GLY A 395 -7.05 32.52 8.58
N GLN A 396 -7.84 32.00 9.53
CA GLN A 396 -8.16 32.73 10.77
C GLN A 396 -7.07 32.68 11.84
N SER A 397 -6.22 31.66 11.81
CA SER A 397 -5.25 31.41 12.88
C SER A 397 -4.04 30.67 12.33
N TYR A 398 -2.85 30.95 12.88
CA TYR A 398 -1.61 30.27 12.50
C TYR A 398 -1.54 28.85 13.07
N GLY A 399 -1.91 28.70 14.35
CA GLY A 399 -1.95 27.45 15.07
C GLY A 399 -3.35 26.82 15.08
N TRP A 400 -3.42 25.51 14.86
CA TRP A 400 -4.66 24.73 14.95
C TRP A 400 -4.47 23.42 15.70
N ILE A 401 -5.39 23.04 16.58
CA ILE A 401 -5.47 21.71 17.17
C ILE A 401 -6.81 21.10 16.82
N LEU A 402 -6.80 19.99 16.09
CA LEU A 402 -8.00 19.29 15.68
C LEU A 402 -8.15 18.02 16.50
N VAL A 403 -9.28 17.86 17.19
CA VAL A 403 -9.58 16.69 18.02
C VAL A 403 -10.75 15.93 17.41
N GLY A 404 -10.53 14.71 16.93
CA GLY A 404 -11.57 13.98 16.22
C GLY A 404 -11.22 12.54 15.86
N GLY A 405 -12.17 11.87 15.21
CA GLY A 405 -12.08 10.46 14.82
C GLY A 405 -12.29 10.25 13.32
N GLN A 406 -13.33 9.48 12.95
CA GLN A 406 -13.58 9.06 11.56
C GLN A 406 -13.81 10.22 10.57
N ALA A 407 -14.30 11.38 11.03
CA ALA A 407 -14.50 12.56 10.18
C ALA A 407 -13.20 13.11 9.57
N MET A 408 -12.06 12.74 10.17
CA MET A 408 -10.71 13.15 9.79
C MET A 408 -9.96 12.06 9.00
N ASP A 409 -10.67 11.00 8.60
CA ASP A 409 -10.10 9.91 7.82
C ASP A 409 -10.01 10.29 6.33
N ARG A 410 -10.36 9.37 5.41
CA ARG A 410 -10.08 9.46 3.96
C ARG A 410 -10.49 10.81 3.35
N GLY A 411 -9.58 11.44 2.62
CA GLY A 411 -9.82 12.69 1.88
C GLY A 411 -9.65 14.00 2.68
N PHE A 412 -9.62 13.98 4.02
CA PHE A 412 -9.36 15.20 4.79
C PHE A 412 -7.86 15.56 4.79
N THR A 413 -7.52 16.79 4.42
CA THR A 413 -6.14 17.30 4.41
C THR A 413 -5.97 18.33 5.53
N VAL A 414 -5.03 18.06 6.44
CA VAL A 414 -4.67 18.97 7.53
C VAL A 414 -3.49 19.84 7.08
N GLU A 415 -3.73 21.13 6.89
CA GLU A 415 -2.68 22.06 6.49
C GLU A 415 -1.65 22.25 7.60
N GLY A 416 -0.36 22.17 7.27
CA GLY A 416 0.70 22.45 8.23
C GLY A 416 0.80 21.45 9.39
N LEU A 417 0.28 20.23 9.26
CA LEU A 417 0.34 19.23 10.34
C LEU A 417 1.79 18.92 10.76
N THR A 418 2.14 19.28 11.99
CA THR A 418 3.43 19.02 12.64
C THR A 418 3.32 17.96 13.72
N VAL A 419 2.27 17.97 14.56
CA VAL A 419 2.14 16.99 15.65
C VAL A 419 0.93 16.10 15.44
N THR A 420 1.11 14.78 15.51
CA THR A 420 0.01 13.80 15.51
C THR A 420 0.06 13.00 16.80
N TYR A 421 -1.04 12.97 17.54
CA TYR A 421 -1.20 12.18 18.76
C TYR A 421 -2.33 11.16 18.58
N MET A 422 -1.99 9.87 18.49
CA MET A 422 -2.93 8.82 18.13
C MET A 422 -2.86 7.64 19.12
N PRO A 423 -3.47 7.76 20.31
CA PRO A 423 -3.44 6.76 21.38
C PRO A 423 -4.49 5.65 21.13
N ARG A 424 -4.47 5.02 19.96
CA ARG A 424 -5.40 3.96 19.57
C ARG A 424 -4.63 2.75 19.04
N GLY A 425 -5.23 1.57 19.22
CA GLY A 425 -4.68 0.34 18.67
C GLY A 425 -4.81 0.24 17.14
N LYS A 426 -4.18 -0.79 16.57
CA LYS A 426 -4.20 -1.09 15.12
C LYS A 426 -5.61 -1.27 14.54
N GLY A 427 -6.58 -1.71 15.34
CA GLY A 427 -7.94 -2.05 14.87
C GLY A 427 -7.94 -3.41 14.17
N VAL A 428 -8.74 -3.57 13.11
CA VAL A 428 -8.86 -4.84 12.35
C VAL A 428 -7.57 -5.24 11.61
N GLY A 429 -6.59 -4.33 11.52
CA GLY A 429 -5.28 -4.63 10.94
C GLY A 429 -5.28 -4.72 9.40
N ASN A 430 -6.17 -4.01 8.70
CA ASN A 430 -6.07 -3.94 7.25
C ASN A 430 -4.98 -2.92 6.85
N ALA A 431 -4.12 -3.27 5.89
CA ALA A 431 -3.07 -2.41 5.36
C ALA A 431 -3.62 -1.07 4.88
N ASP A 432 -4.76 -1.09 4.18
CA ASP A 432 -5.43 0.12 3.68
C ASP A 432 -5.80 1.11 4.81
N THR A 433 -6.23 0.55 5.93
CA THR A 433 -6.71 1.29 7.09
C THR A 433 -5.54 1.89 7.87
N VAL A 434 -4.39 1.22 7.93
CA VAL A 434 -3.15 1.76 8.51
C VAL A 434 -2.67 2.93 7.66
N GLN A 435 -2.56 2.73 6.33
CA GLN A 435 -2.12 3.73 5.37
C GLN A 435 -2.95 5.03 5.45
N GLN A 436 -4.28 4.92 5.57
CA GLN A 436 -5.15 6.09 5.62
C GLN A 436 -5.08 6.86 6.92
N ARG A 437 -4.49 6.31 7.97
CA ARG A 437 -4.26 7.04 9.22
C ARG A 437 -2.97 7.86 9.18
N ALA A 438 -2.09 7.62 8.20
CA ALA A 438 -0.83 8.34 8.02
C ALA A 438 -1.03 9.77 7.46
N ARG A 439 -1.82 10.60 8.14
CA ARG A 439 -2.04 12.01 7.78
C ARG A 439 -0.78 12.87 7.92
N PHE A 440 0.21 12.36 8.65
CA PHE A 440 1.52 12.96 8.81
C PHE A 440 2.45 12.73 7.60
N PHE A 441 2.07 11.91 6.61
CA PHE A 441 2.74 11.89 5.30
C PHE A 441 2.35 13.13 4.47
N GLY A 442 3.09 13.43 3.41
CA GLY A 442 2.80 14.54 2.49
C GLY A 442 3.98 15.47 2.26
N TYR A 443 3.72 16.62 1.64
CA TYR A 443 4.73 17.63 1.33
C TYR A 443 5.13 18.42 2.59
N LYS A 444 6.08 17.87 3.36
CA LYS A 444 6.48 18.40 4.68
C LYS A 444 7.99 18.61 4.84
N ARG A 445 8.80 18.36 3.80
CA ARG A 445 10.27 18.36 3.89
C ARG A 445 10.82 19.66 4.50
N SER A 446 10.21 20.80 4.19
CA SER A 446 10.62 22.12 4.70
C SER A 446 10.41 22.29 6.21
N TYR A 447 9.61 21.44 6.86
CA TYR A 447 9.31 21.54 8.28
C TYR A 447 9.32 20.19 9.01
N ILE A 448 9.86 19.13 8.39
CA ILE A 448 9.93 17.78 8.97
C ILE A 448 10.65 17.76 10.32
N GLY A 449 11.65 18.64 10.51
CA GLY A 449 12.35 18.81 11.78
C GLY A 449 11.44 19.19 12.96
N PHE A 450 10.24 19.73 12.69
CA PHE A 450 9.22 20.05 13.70
C PHE A 450 8.15 18.97 13.86
N CYS A 451 8.22 17.88 13.08
CA CYS A 451 7.19 16.85 13.08
C CYS A 451 7.36 15.88 14.26
N ARG A 452 6.26 15.53 14.94
CA ARG A 452 6.22 14.44 15.93
C ARG A 452 4.96 13.59 15.77
N VAL A 453 5.14 12.27 15.81
CA VAL A 453 4.06 11.30 15.68
C VAL A 453 4.06 10.39 16.91
N TYR A 454 3.08 10.57 17.78
CA TYR A 454 2.91 9.78 19.00
C TYR A 454 2.00 8.60 18.73
N LEU A 455 2.52 7.38 18.91
CA LEU A 455 1.87 6.11 18.60
C LEU A 455 2.12 5.08 19.70
N GLY A 456 1.16 4.18 19.96
CA GLY A 456 1.42 2.98 20.76
C GLY A 456 2.24 1.94 19.98
N GLN A 457 2.95 1.06 20.68
CA GLN A 457 3.88 0.08 20.09
C GLN A 457 3.26 -0.74 18.93
N ALA A 458 2.09 -1.34 19.17
CA ALA A 458 1.40 -2.14 18.14
C ALA A 458 1.02 -1.36 16.87
N THR A 459 0.93 -0.02 16.95
CA THR A 459 0.69 0.83 15.78
C THR A 459 2.00 1.20 15.10
N ILE A 460 3.10 1.35 15.85
CA ILE A 460 4.46 1.51 15.29
C ILE A 460 4.81 0.25 14.48
N ASP A 461 4.68 -0.93 15.06
CA ASP A 461 4.97 -2.21 14.40
C ASP A 461 4.12 -2.38 13.13
N ALA A 462 2.85 -1.99 13.18
CA ALA A 462 1.96 -2.04 12.04
C ALA A 462 2.36 -1.05 10.93
N PHE A 463 2.91 0.12 11.27
CA PHE A 463 3.45 1.05 10.28
C PHE A 463 4.77 0.55 9.69
N ASP A 464 5.69 0.00 10.49
CA ASP A 464 6.94 -0.58 10.00
C ASP A 464 6.65 -1.69 8.97
N ALA A 465 5.81 -2.66 9.33
CA ALA A 465 5.37 -3.73 8.44
C ALA A 465 4.67 -3.20 7.18
N TYR A 466 3.87 -2.14 7.33
CA TYR A 466 3.18 -1.51 6.22
C TYR A 466 4.13 -0.78 5.27
N VAL A 467 5.15 -0.09 5.78
CA VAL A 467 6.15 0.63 4.96
C VAL A 467 6.96 -0.36 4.14
N GLU A 468 7.37 -1.49 4.72
CA GLU A 468 8.02 -2.58 4.00
C GLU A 468 7.13 -3.10 2.86
N HIS A 469 5.87 -3.39 3.17
CA HIS A 469 4.89 -3.87 2.20
C HIS A 469 4.59 -2.87 1.07
N GLU A 470 4.43 -1.58 1.39
CA GLU A 470 4.20 -0.52 0.38
C GLU A 470 5.38 -0.44 -0.60
N GLU A 471 6.61 -0.52 -0.08
CA GLU A 471 7.81 -0.43 -0.88
C GLU A 471 8.05 -1.67 -1.75
N ASP A 472 7.79 -2.87 -1.20
CA ASP A 472 7.83 -4.13 -1.95
C ASP A 472 6.88 -4.08 -3.16
N ILE A 473 5.58 -3.82 -2.94
CA ILE A 473 4.59 -3.73 -4.02
C ILE A 473 4.99 -2.67 -5.06
N ARG A 474 5.42 -1.49 -4.61
CA ARG A 474 5.78 -0.41 -5.53
C ARG A 474 6.99 -0.77 -6.39
N GLN A 475 8.00 -1.42 -5.82
CA GLN A 475 9.18 -1.86 -6.57
C GLN A 475 8.82 -2.96 -7.57
N GLN A 476 8.04 -3.97 -7.15
CA GLN A 476 7.58 -5.02 -8.05
C GLN A 476 6.77 -4.46 -9.23
N LEU A 477 5.84 -3.54 -8.99
CA LEU A 477 5.02 -2.94 -10.04
C LEU A 477 5.83 -2.02 -10.96
N LYS A 478 6.85 -1.32 -10.46
CA LYS A 478 7.79 -0.56 -11.30
C LYS A 478 8.59 -1.48 -12.22
N LYS A 479 9.21 -2.53 -11.66
CA LYS A 479 9.95 -3.56 -12.42
C LYS A 479 9.04 -4.19 -13.49
N PHE A 480 7.78 -4.46 -13.16
CA PHE A 480 6.80 -5.03 -14.10
C PHE A 480 6.38 -4.03 -15.20
N GLN A 481 6.13 -2.77 -14.84
CA GLN A 481 5.76 -1.70 -15.76
C GLN A 481 6.82 -1.50 -16.85
N GLU A 482 8.10 -1.59 -16.51
CA GLU A 482 9.23 -1.43 -17.45
C GLU A 482 9.29 -2.54 -18.51
N GLN A 483 8.71 -3.71 -18.22
CA GLN A 483 8.61 -4.82 -19.17
C GLN A 483 7.51 -4.61 -20.22
N GLY A 484 6.60 -3.65 -20.00
CA GLY A 484 5.52 -3.30 -20.94
C GLY A 484 4.43 -4.38 -21.10
N ARG A 485 4.39 -5.37 -20.20
CA ARG A 485 3.43 -6.48 -20.22
C ARG A 485 2.07 -6.08 -19.63
N ASP A 486 1.05 -6.87 -19.94
CA ASP A 486 -0.29 -6.75 -19.35
C ASP A 486 -0.26 -7.11 -17.86
N LEU A 487 -0.87 -6.28 -17.01
CA LEU A 487 -0.88 -6.41 -15.56
C LEU A 487 -1.60 -7.68 -15.08
N GLY A 488 -2.48 -8.27 -15.88
CA GLY A 488 -3.06 -9.58 -15.61
C GLY A 488 -2.03 -10.70 -15.57
N GLN A 489 -0.84 -10.50 -16.13
CA GLN A 489 0.29 -11.43 -16.06
C GLN A 489 1.20 -11.19 -14.85
N TRP A 490 0.95 -10.16 -14.04
CA TRP A 490 1.70 -9.92 -12.81
C TRP A 490 1.35 -11.00 -11.78
N LYS A 491 2.38 -11.63 -11.21
CA LYS A 491 2.19 -12.63 -10.16
C LYS A 491 1.62 -11.93 -8.93
N ARG A 492 0.43 -12.35 -8.49
CA ARG A 492 -0.29 -11.77 -7.35
C ARG A 492 0.29 -12.28 -6.03
N ALA A 493 1.53 -11.89 -5.78
CA ALA A 493 2.34 -12.40 -4.70
C ALA A 493 3.23 -11.27 -4.15
N PHE A 494 3.20 -11.03 -2.84
CA PHE A 494 3.98 -9.94 -2.22
C PHE A 494 4.19 -10.20 -0.72
N ILE A 495 5.17 -9.49 -0.14
CA ILE A 495 5.43 -9.51 1.31
C ILE A 495 4.26 -8.84 2.03
N LEU A 496 3.74 -9.49 3.05
CA LEU A 496 2.69 -8.95 3.90
C LEU A 496 2.77 -9.61 5.28
N ASP A 497 3.01 -8.80 6.30
CA ASP A 497 3.03 -9.25 7.68
C ASP A 497 1.72 -9.98 8.06
N ARG A 498 1.83 -11.04 8.86
CA ARG A 498 0.72 -11.92 9.23
C ARG A 498 -0.38 -11.21 10.03
N ASP A 499 -0.01 -10.15 10.74
CA ASP A 499 -0.92 -9.29 11.48
C ASP A 499 -1.68 -8.32 10.58
N LEU A 500 -1.27 -8.19 9.32
CA LEU A 500 -1.95 -7.39 8.32
C LEU A 500 -2.83 -8.23 7.39
N ARG A 501 -3.97 -7.64 7.02
CA ARG A 501 -4.81 -8.10 5.91
C ARG A 501 -4.59 -7.18 4.72
N PRO A 502 -4.58 -7.70 3.48
CA PRO A 502 -4.28 -6.88 2.30
C PRO A 502 -5.34 -5.79 2.09
N CYS A 503 -6.62 -6.15 2.25
CA CYS A 503 -7.76 -5.26 2.13
C CYS A 503 -9.01 -5.88 2.79
N ARG A 504 -10.17 -5.26 2.60
CA ARG A 504 -11.46 -5.75 3.11
C ARG A 504 -11.86 -7.06 2.43
N GLN A 505 -12.09 -8.12 3.20
CA GLN A 505 -12.46 -9.45 2.67
C GLN A 505 -13.69 -9.44 1.75
N SER A 506 -14.63 -8.52 1.96
CA SER A 506 -15.88 -8.42 1.18
C SER A 506 -15.68 -8.13 -0.30
N VAL A 507 -14.49 -7.63 -0.71
CA VAL A 507 -14.18 -7.34 -2.12
C VAL A 507 -13.40 -8.47 -2.80
N LEU A 508 -13.01 -9.51 -2.07
CA LEU A 508 -12.19 -10.60 -2.59
C LEU A 508 -13.06 -11.79 -2.97
N ALA A 509 -13.10 -12.10 -4.28
CA ALA A 509 -13.76 -13.29 -4.81
C ALA A 509 -12.91 -14.55 -4.61
N LEU A 510 -11.61 -14.41 -4.85
CA LEU A 510 -10.67 -15.50 -4.92
C LEU A 510 -9.96 -15.67 -3.58
N PRO A 511 -9.82 -16.91 -3.07
CA PRO A 511 -9.02 -17.16 -1.88
C PRO A 511 -7.55 -16.84 -2.15
N TYR A 512 -6.84 -16.43 -1.11
CA TYR A 512 -5.40 -16.26 -1.13
C TYR A 512 -4.78 -17.10 -0.02
N MET A 513 -3.55 -17.54 -0.26
CA MET A 513 -2.73 -18.23 0.73
C MET A 513 -1.86 -17.20 1.45
N ARG A 514 -1.64 -17.42 2.74
CA ARG A 514 -0.63 -16.72 3.52
C ARG A 514 0.27 -17.75 4.18
N GLY A 515 1.54 -17.44 4.26
CA GLY A 515 2.52 -18.30 4.90
C GLY A 515 3.74 -17.51 5.35
N GLU A 516 4.61 -18.25 6.03
CA GLU A 516 5.89 -17.81 6.54
C GLU A 516 6.70 -19.08 6.82
N LEU A 517 7.86 -19.21 6.18
CA LEU A 517 8.80 -20.27 6.43
C LEU A 517 9.88 -19.73 7.38
N ALA A 518 9.93 -20.30 8.58
CA ALA A 518 10.87 -19.96 9.63
C ALA A 518 11.35 -21.25 10.30
N ASP A 519 12.62 -21.60 10.12
CA ASP A 519 13.17 -22.91 10.48
C ASP A 519 12.26 -24.06 9.97
N LYS A 520 11.84 -23.93 8.71
CA LYS A 520 10.88 -24.82 8.09
C LYS A 520 11.32 -25.20 6.68
N TRP A 521 11.04 -26.45 6.32
CA TRP A 521 11.17 -26.94 4.96
C TRP A 521 9.92 -26.57 4.15
N PHE A 522 10.13 -26.02 2.96
CA PHE A 522 9.24 -26.27 1.84
C PHE A 522 9.56 -27.64 1.25
N ALA A 523 8.54 -28.48 1.07
CA ALA A 523 8.63 -29.75 0.36
C ALA A 523 7.31 -30.00 -0.37
N PRO A 524 7.34 -30.25 -1.69
CA PRO A 524 6.11 -30.46 -2.44
C PRO A 524 5.44 -31.77 -2.01
N GLU A 525 4.12 -31.71 -1.80
CA GLU A 525 3.32 -32.89 -1.50
C GLU A 525 3.05 -33.70 -2.78
N VAL A 526 2.78 -33.02 -3.91
CA VAL A 526 2.57 -33.67 -5.22
C VAL A 526 3.85 -33.67 -6.05
N VAL A 527 4.36 -34.86 -6.34
CA VAL A 527 5.62 -35.06 -7.07
C VAL A 527 5.46 -35.81 -8.39
N LEU A 528 4.32 -36.47 -8.60
CA LEU A 528 3.98 -37.07 -9.88
C LEU A 528 3.43 -35.98 -10.81
N ALA A 529 4.08 -35.79 -11.97
CA ALA A 529 3.69 -34.84 -12.99
C ALA A 529 3.56 -35.53 -14.35
N VAL A 530 3.06 -34.81 -15.35
CA VAL A 530 3.16 -35.26 -16.75
C VAL A 530 4.62 -35.31 -17.19
N GLU A 531 4.96 -36.26 -18.08
CA GLU A 531 6.34 -36.56 -18.46
C GLU A 531 7.11 -35.35 -19.02
N THR A 532 6.43 -34.41 -19.68
CA THR A 532 7.06 -33.17 -20.17
C THR A 532 7.60 -32.31 -19.04
N VAL A 533 6.84 -32.14 -17.95
CA VAL A 533 7.26 -31.40 -16.76
C VAL A 533 8.41 -32.14 -16.05
N LEU A 534 8.33 -33.47 -15.94
CA LEU A 534 9.39 -34.27 -15.35
C LEU A 534 10.71 -34.16 -16.14
N GLN A 535 10.62 -34.17 -17.47
CA GLN A 535 11.77 -34.01 -18.35
C GLN A 535 12.39 -32.61 -18.27
N GLU A 536 11.58 -31.56 -18.26
CA GLU A 536 12.03 -30.17 -18.07
C GLU A 536 12.74 -30.01 -16.72
N ASN A 537 12.12 -30.47 -15.63
CA ASN A 537 12.72 -30.41 -14.29
C ASN A 537 14.04 -31.19 -14.21
N ARG A 538 14.13 -32.37 -14.85
CA ARG A 538 15.39 -33.13 -14.96
C ARG A 538 16.48 -32.30 -15.64
N GLN A 539 16.18 -31.70 -16.79
CA GLN A 539 17.15 -30.90 -17.54
C GLN A 539 17.65 -29.70 -16.75
N ILE A 540 16.74 -28.98 -16.07
CA ILE A 540 17.08 -27.83 -15.23
C ILE A 540 18.01 -28.27 -14.08
N VAL A 541 17.64 -29.33 -13.36
CA VAL A 541 18.40 -29.83 -12.22
C VAL A 541 19.78 -30.36 -12.65
N ASP A 542 19.85 -31.14 -13.72
CA ASP A 542 21.13 -31.70 -14.21
C ASP A 542 22.07 -30.62 -14.74
N ALA A 543 21.55 -29.61 -15.44
CA ALA A 543 22.32 -28.45 -15.88
C ALA A 543 22.87 -27.66 -14.69
N PHE A 544 22.04 -27.43 -13.67
CA PHE A 544 22.44 -26.73 -12.45
C PHE A 544 23.51 -27.49 -11.65
N ILE A 545 23.34 -28.81 -11.45
CA ILE A 545 24.34 -29.66 -10.77
C ILE A 545 25.67 -29.64 -11.54
N SER A 546 25.62 -29.74 -12.86
CA SER A 546 26.81 -29.68 -13.72
C SER A 546 27.53 -28.34 -13.60
N LYS A 547 26.79 -27.24 -13.48
CA LYS A 547 27.32 -25.89 -13.28
C LYS A 547 28.02 -25.73 -11.91
N LEU A 548 27.47 -26.31 -10.85
CA LEU A 548 28.10 -26.27 -9.51
C LEU A 548 29.40 -27.08 -9.45
N GLY A 549 29.48 -28.19 -10.19
CA GLY A 549 30.70 -28.95 -10.46
C GLY A 549 31.31 -29.74 -9.30
N THR A 550 31.29 -29.23 -8.07
CA THR A 550 31.98 -29.86 -6.92
C THR A 550 31.03 -30.18 -5.78
N PHE A 551 31.02 -31.45 -5.39
CA PHE A 551 30.28 -31.95 -4.24
C PHE A 551 31.18 -32.88 -3.41
N SER A 552 31.16 -32.74 -2.09
CA SER A 552 31.87 -33.61 -1.14
C SER A 552 30.90 -34.51 -0.37
N ASP A 553 31.34 -35.71 -0.01
CA ASP A 553 30.54 -36.59 0.86
C ASP A 553 30.30 -35.92 2.22
N MET A 554 29.06 -35.96 2.70
CA MET A 554 28.69 -35.43 4.02
C MET A 554 29.15 -36.38 5.13
N GLU A 555 29.76 -35.82 6.18
CA GLU A 555 30.13 -36.58 7.36
C GLU A 555 28.92 -37.26 8.02
N GLY A 556 29.16 -38.43 8.61
CA GLY A 556 28.11 -39.25 9.15
C GLY A 556 28.59 -40.52 9.82
N ASP A 557 27.68 -41.19 10.52
CA ASP A 557 27.95 -42.50 11.07
C ASP A 557 28.35 -43.47 9.94
N PRO A 558 29.47 -44.20 10.05
CA PRO A 558 29.93 -45.14 9.03
C PRO A 558 28.90 -46.23 8.68
N ARG A 559 27.97 -46.53 9.60
CA ARG A 559 26.90 -47.52 9.43
C ARG A 559 25.72 -47.04 8.58
N ARG A 560 25.73 -45.78 8.12
CA ARG A 560 24.73 -45.27 7.17
C ARG A 560 24.73 -46.12 5.89
N THR A 561 23.54 -46.55 5.47
CA THR A 561 23.31 -47.23 4.19
C THR A 561 23.61 -46.31 3.01
N ALA A 562 23.72 -46.85 1.78
CA ALA A 562 23.96 -46.05 0.58
C ALA A 562 22.91 -44.92 0.41
N VAL A 563 21.63 -45.24 0.63
CA VAL A 563 20.54 -44.25 0.60
C VAL A 563 20.57 -43.24 1.75
N GLN A 564 21.39 -43.45 2.80
CA GLN A 564 21.57 -42.50 3.91
C GLN A 564 22.86 -41.67 3.77
N ARG A 565 23.65 -41.89 2.72
CA ARG A 565 24.84 -41.09 2.40
C ARG A 565 24.46 -40.00 1.41
N HIS A 566 24.95 -38.79 1.66
CA HIS A 566 24.60 -37.59 0.90
C HIS A 566 25.86 -36.85 0.51
N ARG A 567 25.75 -36.01 -0.52
CA ARG A 567 26.83 -35.12 -0.94
C ARG A 567 26.38 -33.67 -0.85
N VAL A 568 27.28 -32.79 -0.47
CA VAL A 568 26.98 -31.36 -0.28
C VAL A 568 27.93 -30.50 -1.10
N SER A 569 27.41 -29.41 -1.65
CA SER A 569 28.21 -28.39 -2.30
C SER A 569 29.01 -27.57 -1.27
N PRO A 570 30.07 -26.85 -1.68
CA PRO A 570 30.53 -25.69 -0.90
C PRO A 570 29.39 -24.67 -0.72
N ALA A 571 29.57 -23.69 0.17
CA ALA A 571 28.65 -22.56 0.23
C ALA A 571 28.83 -21.67 -1.02
N PHE A 572 27.73 -21.20 -1.59
CA PHE A 572 27.74 -20.38 -2.81
C PHE A 572 26.56 -19.40 -2.81
N SER A 573 26.51 -18.50 -3.80
CA SER A 573 25.50 -17.45 -3.86
C SER A 573 24.08 -18.00 -3.93
N LEU A 574 23.23 -17.60 -2.98
CA LEU A 574 21.80 -17.89 -2.98
C LEU A 574 21.10 -17.29 -4.20
N LYS A 575 21.57 -16.15 -4.70
CA LYS A 575 21.07 -15.53 -5.94
C LYS A 575 21.19 -16.48 -7.14
N GLN A 576 22.34 -17.15 -7.28
CA GLN A 576 22.53 -18.12 -8.36
C GLN A 576 21.59 -19.32 -8.22
N VAL A 577 21.33 -19.81 -7.00
CA VAL A 577 20.31 -20.86 -6.76
C VAL A 577 18.93 -20.40 -7.19
N LEU A 578 18.57 -19.18 -6.81
CA LEU A 578 17.26 -18.62 -7.12
C LEU A 578 17.06 -18.50 -8.64
N GLU A 579 18.04 -17.94 -9.35
CA GLU A 579 17.97 -17.67 -10.79
C GLU A 579 18.14 -18.94 -11.64
N ASP A 580 19.12 -19.79 -11.34
CA ASP A 580 19.49 -20.93 -12.19
C ASP A 580 18.74 -22.23 -11.85
N LEU A 581 18.07 -22.31 -10.69
CA LEU A 581 17.35 -23.52 -10.25
C LEU A 581 15.90 -23.21 -9.85
N LEU A 582 15.69 -22.44 -8.78
CA LEU A 582 14.37 -22.37 -8.13
C LEU A 582 13.33 -21.65 -8.99
N THR A 583 13.70 -20.57 -9.68
CA THR A 583 12.76 -19.81 -10.54
C THR A 583 12.36 -20.58 -11.80
N LEU A 584 13.22 -21.49 -12.27
CA LEU A 584 13.00 -22.31 -13.48
C LEU A 584 12.23 -23.59 -13.17
N TYR A 585 12.34 -24.11 -11.94
CA TYR A 585 11.72 -25.37 -11.53
C TYR A 585 10.19 -25.29 -11.50
N ARG A 586 9.52 -26.31 -12.04
CA ARG A 586 8.05 -26.38 -12.11
C ARG A 586 7.47 -27.27 -11.01
N VAL A 587 6.55 -26.71 -10.24
CA VAL A 587 5.75 -27.40 -9.22
C VAL A 587 4.38 -27.73 -9.79
N VAL A 588 3.83 -28.90 -9.45
CA VAL A 588 2.65 -29.48 -10.13
C VAL A 588 1.32 -28.98 -9.54
N ASN A 589 1.16 -29.10 -8.23
CA ASN A 589 -0.08 -28.78 -7.53
C ASN A 589 -0.20 -27.27 -7.27
N SER A 590 -1.43 -26.75 -7.26
CA SER A 590 -1.71 -25.33 -7.02
C SER A 590 -1.30 -24.87 -5.62
N ILE A 591 -1.54 -25.68 -4.57
CA ILE A 591 -1.15 -25.40 -3.19
C ILE A 591 0.37 -25.34 -3.08
N ASP A 592 1.06 -26.38 -3.55
CA ASP A 592 2.53 -26.43 -3.55
C ASP A 592 3.13 -25.25 -4.35
N SER A 593 2.52 -24.86 -5.47
CA SER A 593 2.96 -23.73 -6.30
C SER A 593 2.81 -22.38 -5.58
N GLN A 594 1.74 -22.20 -4.80
CA GLN A 594 1.55 -21.00 -3.99
C GLN A 594 2.56 -20.94 -2.84
N GLU A 595 2.78 -22.04 -2.11
CA GLU A 595 3.81 -22.11 -1.07
C GLU A 595 5.22 -21.90 -1.63
N PHE A 596 5.52 -22.51 -2.78
CA PHE A 596 6.79 -22.33 -3.48
C PHE A 596 6.99 -20.87 -3.88
N THR A 597 5.96 -20.23 -4.45
CA THR A 597 6.01 -18.79 -4.79
C THR A 597 6.25 -17.92 -3.55
N GLY A 598 5.59 -18.23 -2.43
CA GLY A 598 5.81 -17.56 -1.16
C GLY A 598 7.24 -17.72 -0.63
N MET A 599 7.81 -18.92 -0.76
CA MET A 599 9.22 -19.17 -0.46
C MET A 599 10.17 -18.37 -1.35
N LEU A 600 9.92 -18.31 -2.66
CA LEU A 600 10.73 -17.52 -3.59
C LEU A 600 10.71 -16.03 -3.20
N LEU A 601 9.57 -15.50 -2.79
CA LEU A 601 9.46 -14.12 -2.29
C LEU A 601 10.31 -13.88 -1.04
N GLN A 602 10.32 -14.82 -0.08
CA GLN A 602 11.18 -14.70 1.10
C GLN A 602 12.67 -14.68 0.72
N ILE A 603 13.08 -15.55 -0.21
CA ILE A 603 14.46 -15.62 -0.69
C ILE A 603 14.83 -14.33 -1.45
N ASP A 604 13.97 -13.85 -2.34
CA ASP A 604 14.19 -12.61 -3.09
C ASP A 604 14.34 -11.42 -2.13
N LYS A 605 13.47 -11.34 -1.11
CA LYS A 605 13.54 -10.30 -0.08
C LYS A 605 14.84 -10.36 0.73
N ALA A 606 15.28 -11.56 1.11
CA ALA A 606 16.56 -11.75 1.79
C ALA A 606 17.74 -11.28 0.94
N LEU A 607 17.69 -11.51 -0.38
CA LEU A 607 18.73 -11.07 -1.33
C LEU A 607 18.70 -9.57 -1.59
N GLU A 608 17.55 -8.91 -1.49
CA GLU A 608 17.46 -7.45 -1.53
C GLU A 608 18.11 -6.81 -0.30
N GLU A 609 17.94 -7.40 0.88
CA GLU A 609 18.57 -6.95 2.13
C GLU A 609 20.07 -7.28 2.17
N ASN A 610 20.46 -8.45 1.67
CA ASN A 610 21.85 -8.91 1.59
C ASN A 610 22.11 -9.71 0.29
N PRO A 611 22.68 -9.07 -0.75
CA PRO A 611 22.97 -9.75 -2.03
C PRO A 611 23.99 -10.91 -1.93
N GLU A 612 24.77 -10.96 -0.85
CA GLU A 612 25.82 -11.95 -0.61
C GLU A 612 25.31 -13.16 0.21
N GLU A 613 23.99 -13.30 0.40
CA GLU A 613 23.42 -14.48 1.04
C GLU A 613 23.91 -15.78 0.41
N LEU A 614 24.22 -16.74 1.27
CA LEU A 614 24.79 -18.03 0.87
C LEU A 614 23.75 -19.15 0.96
N CYS A 615 23.94 -20.15 0.12
CA CYS A 615 23.16 -21.37 0.09
C CYS A 615 24.09 -22.59 0.02
N ARG A 616 23.58 -23.74 0.46
CA ARG A 616 24.16 -25.06 0.17
C ARG A 616 23.15 -25.97 -0.50
N VAL A 617 23.64 -26.80 -1.40
CA VAL A 617 22.83 -27.82 -2.08
C VAL A 617 23.29 -29.19 -1.62
N VAL A 618 22.33 -30.04 -1.29
CA VAL A 618 22.55 -31.41 -0.86
C VAL A 618 21.96 -32.37 -1.89
N LEU A 619 22.80 -33.20 -2.48
CA LEU A 619 22.37 -34.33 -3.29
C LEU A 619 22.03 -35.49 -2.36
N MET A 620 20.74 -35.82 -2.32
CA MET A 620 20.23 -36.89 -1.46
C MET A 620 20.40 -38.23 -2.18
N SER A 621 21.17 -39.14 -1.57
CA SER A 621 21.44 -40.50 -2.09
C SER A 621 22.04 -40.52 -3.50
N PRO A 622 23.18 -39.82 -3.75
CA PRO A 622 23.70 -39.68 -5.11
C PRO A 622 24.14 -41.01 -5.77
N GLY A 623 24.29 -42.08 -4.98
CA GLY A 623 24.66 -43.40 -5.48
C GLY A 623 23.48 -44.32 -5.84
N GLU A 624 22.25 -43.99 -5.43
CA GLU A 624 21.09 -44.86 -5.64
C GLU A 624 19.76 -44.06 -5.65
N ARG A 625 18.90 -44.33 -6.64
CA ARG A 625 17.55 -43.74 -6.70
C ARG A 625 16.65 -44.34 -5.64
N ARG A 626 16.03 -43.48 -4.83
CA ARG A 626 15.10 -43.91 -3.79
C ARG A 626 13.75 -44.24 -4.40
N THR A 627 13.06 -45.24 -3.84
CA THR A 627 11.67 -45.54 -4.24
C THR A 627 10.68 -44.87 -3.30
N ARG A 628 9.58 -44.34 -3.84
CA ARG A 628 8.48 -43.74 -3.07
C ARG A 628 7.12 -44.17 -3.59
N GLY A 629 6.19 -44.35 -2.66
CA GLY A 629 4.78 -44.52 -2.96
C GLY A 629 4.14 -43.18 -3.26
N VAL A 630 3.23 -43.14 -4.24
CA VAL A 630 2.32 -42.03 -4.49
C VAL A 630 0.87 -42.53 -4.50
N ASN A 631 -0.08 -41.69 -4.07
CA ASN A 631 -1.51 -41.98 -4.20
C ASN A 631 -2.03 -41.67 -5.63
N GLU A 632 -3.34 -41.78 -5.83
CA GLU A 632 -4.00 -41.53 -7.12
C GLU A 632 -3.87 -40.06 -7.57
N GLU A 633 -3.78 -39.14 -6.61
CA GLU A 633 -3.58 -37.71 -6.82
C GLU A 633 -2.11 -37.34 -7.10
N GLY A 634 -1.19 -38.31 -7.03
CA GLY A 634 0.24 -38.10 -7.24
C GLY A 634 1.00 -37.54 -6.02
N GLU A 635 0.34 -37.49 -4.86
CA GLU A 635 0.93 -37.08 -3.59
C GLU A 635 1.85 -38.17 -3.06
N VAL A 636 3.03 -37.77 -2.61
CA VAL A 636 4.03 -38.70 -2.06
C VAL A 636 3.66 -39.12 -0.65
N THR A 637 3.61 -40.43 -0.38
CA THR A 637 3.25 -40.94 0.96
C THR A 637 4.21 -40.45 2.05
N ASN A 638 5.50 -40.34 1.72
CA ASN A 638 6.53 -39.76 2.57
C ASN A 638 7.71 -39.34 1.68
N LEU A 639 7.95 -38.04 1.47
CA LEU A 639 9.16 -37.60 0.76
C LEU A 639 10.42 -37.98 1.56
N TYR A 640 10.45 -37.55 2.81
CA TYR A 640 11.58 -37.71 3.71
C TYR A 640 11.72 -39.12 4.26
N GLN A 641 12.93 -39.65 4.25
CA GLN A 641 13.32 -40.76 5.09
C GLN A 641 13.45 -40.28 6.53
N GLY A 642 12.67 -40.87 7.43
CA GLY A 642 12.75 -40.59 8.86
C GLY A 642 14.07 -41.02 9.50
N ALA A 643 14.26 -40.63 10.76
CA ALA A 643 15.38 -41.10 11.58
C ALA A 643 15.48 -42.63 11.57
N TYR A 644 16.70 -43.16 11.53
CA TYR A 644 16.98 -44.59 11.60
C TYR A 644 16.16 -45.21 12.72
N PRO A 645 15.19 -46.09 12.37
CA PRO A 645 14.32 -46.71 13.36
C PRO A 645 15.14 -47.79 14.03
N VAL A 646 15.30 -47.68 15.34
CA VAL A 646 15.89 -48.75 16.13
C VAL A 646 15.12 -48.82 17.42
N ASN A 647 14.50 -49.98 17.61
CA ASN A 647 14.09 -50.45 18.91
C ASN A 647 15.38 -50.87 19.65
N PRO A 648 15.69 -50.35 20.86
CA PRO A 648 14.84 -49.51 21.71
C PRO A 648 14.78 -48.02 21.28
N PRO A 649 13.64 -47.32 21.47
CA PRO A 649 13.46 -45.93 21.03
C PRO A 649 14.56 -44.94 21.46
N ALA A 650 15.25 -45.21 22.56
CA ALA A 650 16.35 -44.41 23.08
C ALA A 650 17.53 -44.21 22.10
N VAL A 651 17.70 -45.11 21.12
CA VAL A 651 18.77 -45.01 20.11
C VAL A 651 18.28 -44.52 18.74
N ARG A 652 17.01 -44.11 18.62
CA ARG A 652 16.45 -43.58 17.37
C ARG A 652 17.27 -42.39 16.90
N GLY A 653 17.64 -42.40 15.62
CA GLY A 653 18.43 -41.31 15.04
C GLY A 653 19.94 -41.35 15.29
N SER A 654 20.45 -42.35 16.01
CA SER A 654 21.89 -42.49 16.32
C SER A 654 22.76 -42.69 15.07
N ILE A 655 22.29 -43.47 14.09
CA ILE A 655 23.01 -43.70 12.81
C ILE A 655 22.65 -42.64 11.78
N TYR A 656 21.35 -42.35 11.66
CA TYR A 656 20.82 -41.38 10.71
C TYR A 656 19.67 -40.64 11.34
N ARG A 657 19.78 -39.32 11.48
CA ARG A 657 18.77 -38.48 12.16
C ARG A 657 17.52 -38.21 11.31
N GLY A 658 17.54 -38.57 10.02
CA GLY A 658 16.44 -38.35 9.08
C GLY A 658 16.72 -37.18 8.15
N ASP A 659 16.10 -37.19 6.97
CA ASP A 659 16.37 -36.21 5.91
C ASP A 659 16.10 -34.77 6.35
N GLN A 660 15.07 -34.54 7.17
CA GLN A 660 14.72 -33.20 7.67
C GLN A 660 15.81 -32.55 8.53
N SER A 661 16.72 -33.36 9.09
CA SER A 661 17.87 -32.86 9.87
C SER A 661 19.09 -32.53 9.00
N VAL A 662 19.03 -32.82 7.69
CA VAL A 662 20.10 -32.55 6.74
C VAL A 662 19.91 -31.14 6.17
N CYS A 663 20.10 -30.15 7.03
CA CYS A 663 20.13 -28.72 6.70
C CYS A 663 21.29 -28.02 7.40
N PHE A 664 21.54 -26.79 7.00
CA PHE A 664 22.41 -25.86 7.69
C PHE A 664 21.53 -24.80 8.37
N PRO A 665 21.52 -24.70 9.72
CA PRO A 665 20.55 -23.87 10.44
C PRO A 665 20.55 -22.40 10.06
N ASP A 666 21.71 -21.85 9.69
CA ASP A 666 21.89 -20.42 9.45
C ASP A 666 21.81 -20.00 7.98
N ILE A 667 21.70 -20.93 7.04
CA ILE A 667 21.67 -20.62 5.60
C ILE A 667 20.62 -21.45 4.88
N VAL A 668 20.16 -20.97 3.73
CA VAL A 668 19.23 -21.74 2.89
C VAL A 668 19.89 -23.06 2.49
N THR A 669 19.13 -24.16 2.59
CA THR A 669 19.58 -25.47 2.14
C THR A 669 18.60 -26.04 1.13
N VAL A 670 19.06 -26.39 -0.07
CA VAL A 670 18.24 -27.08 -1.07
C VAL A 670 18.64 -28.55 -1.13
N GLN A 671 17.72 -29.45 -0.81
CA GLN A 671 17.85 -30.88 -1.05
C GLN A 671 17.33 -31.23 -2.44
N ILE A 672 18.14 -31.99 -3.19
CA ILE A 672 17.75 -32.56 -4.47
C ILE A 672 17.57 -34.07 -4.27
N HIS A 673 16.33 -34.53 -4.41
CA HIS A 673 15.97 -35.94 -4.33
C HIS A 673 15.78 -36.52 -5.74
N GLN A 674 16.25 -37.75 -5.94
CA GLN A 674 16.06 -38.51 -7.17
C GLN A 674 15.23 -39.76 -6.88
N LEU A 675 14.01 -39.80 -7.41
CA LEU A 675 12.99 -40.78 -7.01
C LEU A 675 12.51 -41.64 -8.18
N ASP A 676 12.25 -42.92 -7.90
CA ASP A 676 11.38 -43.77 -8.70
C ASP A 676 10.03 -43.89 -7.96
N LEU A 677 8.95 -43.50 -8.64
CA LEU A 677 7.61 -43.41 -8.06
C LEU A 677 6.79 -44.65 -8.39
N PHE A 678 6.11 -45.17 -7.38
CA PHE A 678 5.26 -46.35 -7.49
C PHE A 678 3.87 -46.05 -6.94
N GLN A 679 2.85 -46.63 -7.56
CA GLN A 679 1.49 -46.60 -7.09
C GLN A 679 1.04 -48.04 -6.81
N GLU A 680 0.27 -48.24 -5.75
CA GLU A 680 -0.23 -49.55 -5.35
C GLU A 680 -1.74 -49.60 -5.59
N ASN A 681 -2.15 -50.43 -6.57
CA ASN A 681 -3.55 -50.66 -6.90
C ASN A 681 -3.83 -52.17 -6.76
N ASP A 682 -4.83 -52.53 -5.96
CA ASP A 682 -5.24 -53.93 -5.71
C ASP A 682 -4.08 -54.87 -5.32
N GLY A 683 -3.12 -54.36 -4.53
CA GLY A 683 -1.93 -55.12 -4.08
C GLY A 683 -0.84 -55.30 -5.15
N ILE A 684 -0.99 -54.68 -6.33
CA ILE A 684 0.04 -54.65 -7.37
C ILE A 684 0.75 -53.29 -7.32
N ARG A 685 2.05 -53.33 -7.07
CA ARG A 685 2.92 -52.14 -7.06
C ARG A 685 3.46 -51.87 -8.46
N LEU A 686 2.95 -50.84 -9.12
CA LEU A 686 3.37 -50.43 -10.47
C LEU A 686 4.25 -49.20 -10.39
N ARG A 687 5.33 -49.16 -11.19
CA ARG A 687 6.15 -47.95 -11.33
C ARG A 687 5.44 -46.98 -12.28
N VAL A 688 5.10 -45.79 -11.78
CA VAL A 688 4.35 -44.78 -12.51
C VAL A 688 5.24 -43.67 -13.09
N ALA A 689 6.40 -43.42 -12.47
CA ALA A 689 7.43 -42.53 -13.02
C ALA A 689 8.82 -42.96 -12.55
N SER A 690 9.86 -42.57 -13.30
CA SER A 690 11.26 -42.86 -12.96
C SER A 690 12.10 -41.61 -13.12
N ASP A 691 13.16 -41.50 -12.33
CA ASP A 691 14.06 -40.32 -12.31
C ASP A 691 13.31 -39.00 -12.11
N VAL A 692 12.41 -38.97 -11.12
CA VAL A 692 11.72 -37.73 -10.73
C VAL A 692 12.65 -36.92 -9.83
N ARG A 693 12.93 -35.68 -10.23
CA ARG A 693 13.70 -34.72 -9.43
C ARG A 693 12.77 -33.92 -8.54
N VAL A 694 12.98 -34.01 -7.24
CA VAL A 694 12.17 -33.28 -6.25
C VAL A 694 13.08 -32.37 -5.44
N LEU A 695 12.71 -31.09 -5.37
CA LEU A 695 13.41 -30.09 -4.56
C LEU A 695 12.70 -29.90 -3.22
N ALA A 696 13.44 -29.96 -2.13
CA ALA A 696 12.98 -29.50 -0.82
C ALA A 696 13.92 -28.40 -0.33
N THR A 697 13.40 -27.30 0.21
CA THR A 697 14.20 -26.13 0.56
C THR A 697 13.95 -25.70 2.00
N TRP A 698 15.03 -25.63 2.77
CA TRP A 698 15.04 -25.14 4.15
C TRP A 698 15.20 -23.63 4.17
N ILE A 699 14.31 -22.94 4.88
CA ILE A 699 14.41 -21.52 5.14
C ILE A 699 14.73 -21.29 6.62
N PRO A 700 15.87 -20.67 6.96
CA PRO A 700 16.23 -20.37 8.34
C PRO A 700 15.36 -19.24 8.91
N ALA A 701 15.07 -19.26 10.21
CA ALA A 701 14.19 -18.29 10.86
C ALA A 701 14.63 -16.82 10.71
N ARG A 702 15.93 -16.55 10.54
CA ARG A 702 16.43 -15.19 10.27
C ARG A 702 15.97 -14.60 8.93
N LEU A 703 15.52 -15.44 7.99
CA LEU A 703 14.97 -15.04 6.69
C LEU A 703 13.44 -15.14 6.65
N ALA A 704 12.80 -15.30 7.81
CA ALA A 704 11.35 -15.37 7.92
C ALA A 704 10.73 -14.02 7.55
N LYS A 705 9.82 -14.05 6.58
CA LYS A 705 8.95 -12.93 6.23
C LYS A 705 7.56 -13.47 5.92
N GLY A 706 6.54 -12.81 6.44
CA GLY A 706 5.16 -13.10 6.06
C GLY A 706 4.90 -12.73 4.60
N TRP A 707 4.18 -13.58 3.88
CA TRP A 707 3.81 -13.36 2.48
C TRP A 707 2.35 -13.69 2.22
N LEU A 708 1.86 -13.14 1.11
CA LEU A 708 0.55 -13.45 0.56
C LEU A 708 0.70 -13.85 -0.91
N VAL A 709 0.03 -14.94 -1.31
CA VAL A 709 -0.03 -15.40 -2.70
C VAL A 709 -1.48 -15.70 -3.06
N GLN A 710 -2.01 -15.04 -4.08
CA GLN A 710 -3.30 -15.39 -4.69
C GLN A 710 -3.05 -16.09 -6.01
N ALA A 711 -3.61 -17.29 -6.19
CA ALA A 711 -3.55 -17.97 -7.48
C ALA A 711 -4.24 -17.10 -8.55
N GLY A 712 -3.64 -17.02 -9.74
CA GLY A 712 -4.32 -16.45 -10.90
C GLY A 712 -5.53 -17.32 -11.20
N GLY A 713 -6.73 -16.72 -11.18
CA GLY A 713 -7.98 -17.39 -11.53
C GLY A 713 -8.10 -17.65 -13.03
#